data_AF-A0A432H4H8-F1
#
_entry.id   AF-A0A432H4H8-F1
#
_cell.length_a   1.000
_cell.length_b   1.000
_cell.length_c   1.000
_cell.angle_alpha   90.00
_cell.angle_beta   90.00
_cell.angle_gamma   90.00
#
_symmetry.space_group_name_H-M   'P 1'
#
loop_
_entity.id
_entity.type
_entity.pdbx_description
1 polymer ?
#
loop_
_entity_poly.entity_id
_entity_poly.type
_entity_poly.pdbx_seq_one_letter_code
_entity_poly.pdbx_strand_id
1 'polypeptide(L)'
;MHRIATKPGDLDSEKKLESVRQTPADILFISTADTELSGLAQVWGKRFRKKARLTLRLMQANPLQHPAAAEHYADNVLCKAKLAIFRLHGGYGYFPHILDEILHIKSHGAKTRILVLPGTDEWDPELMNFNDYAEPLVRQMFSYFHEGGIDNMELAAEAVELLLENKTGGFPEALKIPTFGWLKDKSGKRNQKSKIGRVWITFYRALQQTGDMAVVEALTEALNKQGLEVSGFYAYSLREIESQEELLRKAEMEPPDAILTMQSFSIGTGPSGGSMDEGSKTHISFLERLNCPVIQVPTSTENREAWLQNPRGFSASNAAMSVVLPETDGRLFSTVVGFKQEQEAAPELEFRSKRLAPDAKQIEHVAELTANWVRLRRTANAEKRVAIILANYPNKDSRLGNGVGLDTPASVIAFLKDLDKRGYCISSFPGTEPGATSVSRAESGATVENSEEKIPETGDELIRILQAGITNDAEMSYGKTPEQGISRERLFEMIGALQEVSQATLAKQWTHEVADSVPVAGKRFGNIFIGIQPQRGFGLQTQAIYHDPALSPPPEYLAFYQWIREDFDAHAVIHFGKHGNLEWLPGRSVALGSDDFPQIALKTLPNLYPFIVNDPGEGAQAKRRSSAVIVDHLTPPLTRAGLYEELDKAERLLEEHAHCETLYPERAHELEHEIEHLLEHAEWSEELPEDDDPLNALSSHLCELKESQIRSGLHIFGQLPEGEKRTDFLLSLLRMPSVERPGLLQALLGKEPDFDLDTLSIRGRDEIEELARNWVNYEQTRHELSGSADVPLTFPENEGIQKLRRWLHETLLPRFMRCAEETRSLALALEGRFVSPGPSGAPTRGRIDVLPTGRNFYSVDPRVIPTQTAWRCGQALAEELIERYRSDHGEFPKTTALVIWGTSNMRTGGDDIAQALALWGCEPVWEPVSGRVVDFEIMPLSVLGRPRVDVVLRVSGMFRDSFGDVMRLLSTVPKRLAELDEPEEMNPVRAAWLLDQKRFQASGNSKENAKRLAELRVFSSGPGAYGTG
;
A
#
# COMPACT_ATOMS: atom_id res chain seq x y z
N MET A 1 9.66 12.92 -38.10
CA MET A 1 9.12 14.26 -37.82
C MET A 1 10.05 14.92 -36.80
N HIS A 2 10.60 16.09 -37.12
CA HIS A 2 11.57 16.79 -36.27
C HIS A 2 10.96 17.07 -34.89
N ARG A 3 11.56 16.54 -33.81
CA ARG A 3 11.19 16.85 -32.42
C ARG A 3 11.34 18.35 -32.21
N ILE A 4 10.22 19.07 -32.16
CA ILE A 4 10.15 20.45 -31.66
C ILE A 4 10.63 20.39 -30.21
N ALA A 5 11.53 21.29 -29.80
CA ALA A 5 12.15 21.27 -28.48
C ALA A 5 11.09 21.46 -27.37
N THR A 6 10.81 20.40 -26.62
CA THR A 6 10.05 20.43 -25.36
C THR A 6 10.94 20.95 -24.22
N LYS A 7 10.34 21.54 -23.18
CA LYS A 7 11.07 22.02 -22.00
C LYS A 7 10.91 21.03 -20.83
N PRO A 8 12.01 20.58 -20.18
CA PRO A 8 11.93 19.74 -18.99
C PRO A 8 11.39 20.50 -17.77
N GLY A 9 10.82 19.77 -16.80
CA GLY A 9 10.22 20.32 -15.58
C GLY A 9 11.22 20.69 -14.46
N ASP A 10 12.47 20.21 -14.56
CA ASP A 10 13.59 20.44 -13.62
C ASP A 10 13.26 20.07 -12.17
N LEU A 11 12.78 18.84 -11.94
CA LEU A 11 12.41 18.34 -10.60
C LEU A 11 13.60 18.16 -9.60
N ASP A 12 14.86 18.15 -10.07
CA ASP A 12 16.07 17.76 -9.30
C ASP A 12 17.13 18.87 -9.11
N SER A 13 16.84 20.12 -9.48
CA SER A 13 17.83 21.22 -9.59
C SER A 13 18.36 21.81 -8.26
N GLU A 14 18.12 21.19 -7.09
CA GLU A 14 18.45 21.74 -5.76
C GLU A 14 19.70 21.16 -5.06
N LYS A 15 20.74 20.70 -5.78
CA LYS A 15 22.01 20.33 -5.10
C LYS A 15 22.82 21.58 -4.75
N LYS A 16 22.65 22.07 -3.51
CA LYS A 16 23.39 23.21 -2.95
C LYS A 16 24.89 22.92 -2.79
N LEU A 17 25.73 23.94 -3.00
CA LEU A 17 27.15 23.95 -2.64
C LEU A 17 27.29 23.86 -1.10
N GLU A 18 27.90 22.78 -0.59
CA GLU A 18 28.24 22.64 0.83
C GLU A 18 29.70 23.04 1.08
N SER A 19 29.95 23.98 2.01
CA SER A 19 31.31 24.36 2.42
C SER A 19 31.91 23.28 3.31
N VAL A 20 32.97 22.61 2.84
CA VAL A 20 33.74 21.64 3.64
C VAL A 20 34.70 22.38 4.57
N ARG A 21 34.56 22.19 5.88
CA ARG A 21 35.45 22.77 6.91
C ARG A 21 35.95 21.69 7.86
N GLN A 22 37.07 21.07 7.54
CA GLN A 22 37.75 20.05 8.37
C GLN A 22 39.22 20.46 8.57
N THR A 23 39.79 20.19 9.75
CA THR A 23 41.20 20.48 10.06
C THR A 23 42.13 19.34 9.64
N PRO A 24 43.41 19.61 9.34
CA PRO A 24 44.40 18.60 9.01
C PRO A 24 44.63 17.56 10.12
N ALA A 25 44.96 16.33 9.73
CA ALA A 25 45.33 15.25 10.65
C ALA A 25 46.36 14.30 10.03
N ASP A 26 46.98 13.46 10.87
CA ASP A 26 47.97 12.47 10.45
C ASP A 26 47.37 11.43 9.49
N ILE A 27 46.14 10.99 9.76
CA ILE A 27 45.41 10.01 8.96
C ILE A 27 44.10 10.63 8.50
N LEU A 28 43.84 10.58 7.19
CA LEU A 28 42.55 10.92 6.61
C LEU A 28 41.91 9.65 6.05
N PHE A 29 40.64 9.42 6.37
CA PHE A 29 39.83 8.39 5.72
C PHE A 29 38.62 9.05 5.07
N ILE A 30 38.57 9.01 3.74
CA ILE A 30 37.53 9.61 2.92
C ILE A 30 36.72 8.49 2.28
N SER A 31 35.42 8.41 2.59
CA SER A 31 34.55 7.38 2.00
C SER A 31 33.23 7.96 1.54
N THR A 32 32.67 7.31 0.54
CA THR A 32 31.29 7.53 0.08
C THR A 32 30.25 6.96 1.05
N ALA A 33 30.63 5.96 1.86
CA ALA A 33 29.70 5.21 2.71
C ALA A 33 29.74 5.68 4.19
N ASP A 34 28.67 6.35 4.64
CA ASP A 34 28.52 6.79 6.04
C ASP A 34 28.55 5.63 7.06
N THR A 35 28.06 4.46 6.67
CA THR A 35 28.03 3.26 7.50
C THR A 35 29.43 2.75 7.80
N GLU A 36 30.33 2.81 6.82
CA GLU A 36 31.74 2.44 6.97
C GLU A 36 32.47 3.46 7.86
N LEU A 37 32.32 4.75 7.58
CA LEU A 37 32.90 5.82 8.42
C LEU A 37 32.43 5.69 9.87
N SER A 38 31.17 5.32 10.09
CA SER A 38 30.61 5.08 11.41
C SER A 38 31.22 3.87 12.10
N GLY A 39 31.49 2.77 11.38
CA GLY A 39 32.24 1.62 11.91
C GLY A 39 33.66 2.00 12.31
N LEU A 40 34.37 2.72 11.43
CA LEU A 40 35.74 3.19 11.68
C LEU A 40 35.81 4.15 12.86
N ALA A 41 34.84 5.05 13.04
CA ALA A 41 34.80 5.94 14.19
C ALA A 41 34.86 5.18 15.54
N GLN A 42 34.22 4.01 15.63
CA GLN A 42 34.22 3.19 16.84
C GLN A 42 35.51 2.40 17.02
N VAL A 43 36.01 1.78 15.95
CA VAL A 43 37.19 0.90 15.99
C VAL A 43 38.47 1.75 16.01
N TRP A 44 38.66 2.57 14.98
CA TRP A 44 39.87 3.37 14.78
C TRP A 44 39.92 4.58 15.71
N GLY A 45 38.79 5.23 15.99
CA GLY A 45 38.76 6.42 16.85
C GLY A 45 39.28 6.14 18.26
N LYS A 46 38.90 5.01 18.87
CA LYS A 46 39.43 4.58 20.18
C LYS A 46 40.90 4.18 20.08
N ARG A 47 41.30 3.50 19.00
CA ARG A 47 42.64 2.93 18.82
C ARG A 47 43.71 4.00 18.61
N PHE A 48 43.56 4.85 17.59
CA PHE A 48 44.57 5.86 17.25
C PHE A 48 44.72 6.93 18.33
N ARG A 49 43.63 7.25 19.04
CA ARG A 49 43.64 8.15 20.20
C ARG A 49 44.46 7.61 21.37
N LYS A 50 44.29 6.33 21.73
CA LYS A 50 44.91 5.75 22.94
C LYS A 50 46.31 5.17 22.71
N LYS A 51 46.51 4.48 21.58
CA LYS A 51 47.68 3.61 21.37
C LYS A 51 48.79 4.29 20.56
N ALA A 52 48.43 5.09 19.55
CA ALA A 52 49.38 5.65 18.59
C ALA A 52 49.65 7.16 18.76
N ARG A 53 48.83 7.90 19.53
CA ARG A 53 48.86 9.38 19.61
C ARG A 53 48.82 10.07 18.23
N LEU A 54 48.14 9.45 17.28
CA LEU A 54 47.94 9.98 15.93
C LEU A 54 46.56 10.60 15.81
N THR A 55 46.46 11.66 15.03
CA THR A 55 45.19 12.31 14.72
C THR A 55 44.53 11.63 13.51
N LEU A 56 43.24 11.32 13.63
CA LEU A 56 42.43 10.71 12.58
C LEU A 56 41.29 11.68 12.21
N ARG A 57 40.99 11.80 10.92
CA ARG A 57 39.78 12.46 10.42
C ARG A 57 39.03 11.53 9.49
N LEU A 58 37.71 11.58 9.61
CA LEU A 58 36.80 10.82 8.76
C LEU A 58 35.99 11.83 7.93
N MET A 59 35.84 11.61 6.64
CA MET A 59 35.18 12.56 5.74
C MET A 59 34.27 11.85 4.75
N GLN A 60 33.06 12.39 4.58
CA GLN A 60 32.12 11.93 3.56
C GLN A 60 32.54 12.52 2.20
N ALA A 61 32.60 11.70 1.15
CA ALA A 61 33.21 12.10 -0.12
C ALA A 61 32.36 13.03 -1.01
N ASN A 62 31.02 13.01 -0.93
CA ASN A 62 30.10 13.70 -1.85
C ASN A 62 30.38 15.21 -2.03
N PRO A 63 30.69 15.99 -0.97
CA PRO A 63 31.05 17.39 -1.16
C PRO A 63 32.25 17.59 -2.11
N LEU A 64 33.16 16.61 -2.18
CA LEU A 64 34.36 16.64 -3.04
C LEU A 64 34.06 16.33 -4.51
N GLN A 65 32.80 16.09 -4.88
CA GLN A 65 32.37 16.09 -6.30
C GLN A 65 32.41 17.50 -6.87
N HIS A 66 32.25 18.52 -6.03
CA HIS A 66 32.28 19.90 -6.48
C HIS A 66 33.74 20.37 -6.64
N PRO A 67 34.15 20.91 -7.80
CA PRO A 67 35.54 21.29 -8.06
C PRO A 67 36.16 22.18 -6.97
N ALA A 68 35.46 23.27 -6.62
CA ALA A 68 35.95 24.21 -5.60
C ALA A 68 36.08 23.59 -4.20
N ALA A 69 35.26 22.59 -3.86
CA ALA A 69 35.38 21.90 -2.57
C ALA A 69 36.54 20.90 -2.59
N ALA A 70 36.77 20.22 -3.71
CA ALA A 70 37.90 19.31 -3.90
C ALA A 70 39.25 20.04 -3.82
N GLU A 71 39.42 21.13 -4.57
CA GLU A 71 40.62 21.97 -4.57
C GLU A 71 40.91 22.52 -3.17
N HIS A 72 39.92 23.13 -2.52
CA HIS A 72 40.07 23.67 -1.17
C HIS A 72 40.50 22.59 -0.16
N TYR A 73 39.90 21.41 -0.22
CA TYR A 73 40.22 20.30 0.68
C TYR A 73 41.63 19.75 0.40
N ALA A 74 42.03 19.64 -0.86
CA ALA A 74 43.35 19.17 -1.26
C ALA A 74 44.47 20.06 -0.71
N ASP A 75 44.35 21.37 -0.92
CA ASP A 75 45.36 22.37 -0.55
C ASP A 75 45.47 22.62 0.96
N ASN A 76 44.35 22.52 1.68
CA ASN A 76 44.32 22.93 3.09
C ASN A 76 44.42 21.76 4.06
N VAL A 77 43.94 20.57 3.66
CA VAL A 77 43.78 19.39 4.53
C VAL A 77 44.62 18.22 4.03
N LEU A 78 44.41 17.78 2.78
CA LEU A 78 45.00 16.56 2.24
C LEU A 78 46.54 16.61 2.16
N CYS A 79 47.10 17.73 1.70
CA CYS A 79 48.54 17.90 1.52
C CYS A 79 49.37 17.84 2.83
N LYS A 80 48.70 17.95 3.99
CA LYS A 80 49.31 17.94 5.32
C LYS A 80 49.23 16.58 6.03
N ALA A 81 48.49 15.63 5.47
CA ALA A 81 48.33 14.30 6.07
C ALA A 81 49.57 13.41 5.88
N LYS A 82 49.78 12.44 6.78
CA LYS A 82 50.84 11.41 6.62
C LYS A 82 50.36 10.25 5.75
N LEU A 83 49.06 9.94 5.81
CA LEU A 83 48.40 8.92 5.02
C LEU A 83 46.94 9.37 4.76
N ALA A 84 46.49 9.29 3.52
CA ALA A 84 45.11 9.48 3.14
C ALA A 84 44.59 8.23 2.43
N ILE A 85 43.47 7.72 2.91
CA ILE A 85 42.79 6.53 2.39
C ILE A 85 41.47 6.98 1.79
N PHE A 86 41.24 6.66 0.53
CA PHE A 86 40.02 6.97 -0.21
C PHE A 86 39.29 5.67 -0.52
N ARG A 87 37.98 5.61 -0.24
CA ARG A 87 37.10 4.51 -0.66
C ARG A 87 35.87 5.05 -1.38
N LEU A 88 35.92 4.99 -2.72
CA LEU A 88 35.03 5.78 -3.58
C LEU A 88 34.12 4.88 -4.43
N HIS A 89 32.81 5.03 -4.28
CA HIS A 89 31.83 4.48 -5.22
C HIS A 89 31.84 5.31 -6.52
N GLY A 90 31.86 4.63 -7.67
CA GLY A 90 31.89 5.27 -8.98
C GLY A 90 33.27 5.70 -9.47
N GLY A 91 34.32 5.50 -8.66
CA GLY A 91 35.72 5.70 -9.06
C GLY A 91 35.99 7.08 -9.69
N TYR A 92 36.82 7.09 -10.74
CA TYR A 92 37.19 8.32 -11.46
C TYR A 92 35.99 9.00 -12.12
N GLY A 93 35.04 8.23 -12.66
CA GLY A 93 33.87 8.80 -13.34
C GLY A 93 32.97 9.66 -12.45
N TYR A 94 32.97 9.41 -11.13
CA TYR A 94 32.14 10.14 -10.17
C TYR A 94 32.91 11.16 -9.33
N PHE A 95 34.23 10.97 -9.15
CA PHE A 95 35.10 11.84 -8.36
C PHE A 95 36.36 12.31 -9.13
N PRO A 96 36.23 12.84 -10.36
CA PRO A 96 37.40 13.19 -11.17
C PRO A 96 38.25 14.28 -10.51
N HIS A 97 37.59 15.32 -9.98
CA HIS A 97 38.26 16.50 -9.44
C HIS A 97 39.19 16.19 -8.26
N ILE A 98 38.73 15.46 -7.24
CA ILE A 98 39.58 15.14 -6.08
C ILE A 98 40.72 14.16 -6.43
N LEU A 99 40.52 13.28 -7.41
CA LEU A 99 41.55 12.36 -7.88
C LEU A 99 42.62 13.08 -8.73
N ASP A 100 42.22 14.04 -9.55
CA ASP A 100 43.16 14.92 -10.26
C ASP A 100 43.95 15.79 -9.27
N GLU A 101 43.30 16.32 -8.22
CA GLU A 101 43.96 17.10 -7.18
C GLU A 101 45.00 16.30 -6.39
N ILE A 102 44.81 14.99 -6.21
CA ILE A 102 45.84 14.11 -5.62
C ILE A 102 47.13 14.16 -6.46
N LEU A 103 47.03 14.05 -7.79
CA LEU A 103 48.19 14.12 -8.68
C LEU A 103 48.81 15.51 -8.67
N HIS A 104 47.96 16.54 -8.63
CA HIS A 104 48.38 17.94 -8.55
C HIS A 104 49.21 18.22 -7.30
N ILE A 105 48.73 17.92 -6.09
CA ILE A 105 49.49 18.16 -4.85
C ILE A 105 50.80 17.34 -4.79
N LYS A 106 50.81 16.15 -5.40
CA LYS A 106 51.99 15.29 -5.49
C LYS A 106 53.08 15.89 -6.37
N SER A 107 52.70 16.43 -7.53
CA SER A 107 53.63 17.13 -8.42
C SER A 107 54.24 18.39 -7.76
N HIS A 108 53.56 18.96 -6.77
CA HIS A 108 54.01 20.11 -5.98
C HIS A 108 54.74 19.73 -4.68
N GLY A 109 55.15 18.45 -4.52
CA GLY A 109 56.03 18.01 -3.44
C GLY A 109 55.33 17.58 -2.14
N ALA A 110 54.02 17.35 -2.16
CA ALA A 110 53.31 16.81 -1.00
C ALA A 110 53.86 15.42 -0.62
N LYS A 111 54.12 15.22 0.69
CA LYS A 111 54.63 13.95 1.25
C LYS A 111 53.51 13.00 1.70
N THR A 112 52.25 13.38 1.54
CA THR A 112 51.09 12.55 1.89
C THR A 112 51.15 11.22 1.14
N ARG A 113 51.08 10.10 1.84
CA ARG A 113 50.93 8.78 1.20
C ARG A 113 49.45 8.55 0.88
N ILE A 114 49.16 8.02 -0.30
CA ILE A 114 47.81 7.90 -0.84
C ILE A 114 47.49 6.43 -1.07
N LEU A 115 46.32 6.02 -0.61
CA LEU A 115 45.74 4.72 -0.87
C LEU A 115 44.30 4.91 -1.36
N VAL A 116 44.02 4.52 -2.60
CA VAL A 116 42.69 4.66 -3.24
C VAL A 116 42.11 3.29 -3.49
N LEU A 117 40.94 3.03 -2.93
CA LEU A 117 40.23 1.77 -2.95
C LEU A 117 38.89 1.92 -3.69
N PRO A 118 38.46 0.89 -4.43
CA PRO A 118 37.10 0.80 -4.92
C PRO A 118 36.10 0.79 -3.74
N GLY A 119 35.02 1.56 -3.89
CA GLY A 119 33.89 1.51 -2.97
C GLY A 119 32.96 0.30 -3.18
N THR A 120 32.95 -0.25 -4.40
CA THR A 120 32.17 -1.42 -4.80
C THR A 120 32.85 -2.73 -4.38
N ASP A 121 32.13 -3.84 -4.56
CA ASP A 121 32.66 -5.19 -4.36
C ASP A 121 33.60 -5.65 -5.49
N GLU A 122 33.59 -4.92 -6.61
CA GLU A 122 34.45 -5.20 -7.76
C GLU A 122 35.78 -4.43 -7.66
N TRP A 123 36.84 -5.09 -8.09
CA TRP A 123 38.16 -4.45 -8.19
C TRP A 123 38.18 -3.50 -9.40
N ASP A 124 38.55 -2.24 -9.15
CA ASP A 124 38.75 -1.23 -10.20
C ASP A 124 40.26 -1.02 -10.46
N PRO A 125 40.78 -1.48 -11.61
CA PRO A 125 42.19 -1.29 -11.97
C PRO A 125 42.57 0.17 -12.22
N GLU A 126 41.63 1.04 -12.60
CA GLU A 126 41.93 2.44 -12.94
C GLU A 126 42.37 3.24 -11.70
N LEU A 127 41.79 2.93 -10.54
CA LEU A 127 42.14 3.56 -9.27
C LEU A 127 43.59 3.26 -8.84
N MET A 128 44.23 2.25 -9.42
CA MET A 128 45.63 1.92 -9.15
C MET A 128 46.59 3.05 -9.57
N ASN A 129 46.21 3.86 -10.55
CA ASN A 129 47.00 4.99 -11.04
C ASN A 129 47.20 6.10 -9.98
N PHE A 130 46.40 6.12 -8.92
CA PHE A 130 46.42 7.13 -7.86
C PHE A 130 47.02 6.62 -6.54
N ASN A 131 47.50 5.37 -6.50
CA ASN A 131 48.05 4.73 -5.31
C ASN A 131 49.59 4.86 -5.24
N ASP A 132 50.14 5.10 -4.04
CA ASP A 132 51.60 5.08 -3.81
C ASP A 132 52.17 3.68 -3.50
N TYR A 133 51.31 2.68 -3.33
CA TYR A 133 51.69 1.33 -2.89
C TYR A 133 51.56 0.32 -4.02
N ALA A 134 52.26 -0.82 -3.92
CA ALA A 134 52.14 -1.89 -4.91
C ALA A 134 50.78 -2.60 -4.83
N GLU A 135 50.26 -3.07 -5.97
CA GLU A 135 48.93 -3.70 -6.09
C GLU A 135 48.63 -4.79 -5.06
N PRO A 136 49.56 -5.73 -4.70
CA PRO A 136 49.26 -6.74 -3.69
C PRO A 136 48.87 -6.16 -2.32
N LEU A 137 49.49 -5.05 -1.93
CA LEU A 137 49.16 -4.35 -0.68
C LEU A 137 47.81 -3.68 -0.79
N VAL A 138 47.55 -2.97 -1.90
CA VAL A 138 46.28 -2.28 -2.11
C VAL A 138 45.12 -3.29 -2.16
N ARG A 139 45.32 -4.45 -2.78
CA ARG A 139 44.35 -5.57 -2.77
C ARG A 139 44.12 -6.14 -1.38
N GLN A 140 45.16 -6.23 -0.56
CA GLN A 140 45.00 -6.68 0.82
C GLN A 140 44.18 -5.68 1.65
N MET A 141 44.48 -4.38 1.52
CA MET A 141 43.70 -3.32 2.17
C MET A 141 42.25 -3.30 1.66
N PHE A 142 42.05 -3.42 0.35
CA PHE A 142 40.72 -3.59 -0.26
C PHE A 142 39.97 -4.76 0.36
N SER A 143 40.61 -5.92 0.52
CA SER A 143 39.99 -7.14 1.05
C SER A 143 39.44 -6.95 2.46
N TYR A 144 40.13 -6.21 3.35
CA TYR A 144 39.61 -5.93 4.69
C TYR A 144 38.30 -5.12 4.66
N PHE A 145 38.21 -4.11 3.79
CA PHE A 145 36.99 -3.27 3.69
C PHE A 145 35.89 -3.93 2.86
N HIS A 146 36.25 -4.75 1.88
CA HIS A 146 35.31 -5.53 1.07
C HIS A 146 34.62 -6.62 1.89
N GLU A 147 35.39 -7.42 2.64
CA GLU A 147 34.81 -8.40 3.56
C GLU A 147 34.06 -7.69 4.70
N GLY A 148 34.63 -6.58 5.20
CA GLY A 148 34.06 -5.79 6.28
C GLY A 148 34.11 -6.54 7.63
N GLY A 149 33.42 -6.01 8.63
CA GLY A 149 33.38 -6.55 10.00
C GLY A 149 34.37 -5.87 10.93
N ILE A 150 34.01 -5.87 12.22
CA ILE A 150 34.83 -5.23 13.28
C ILE A 150 36.25 -5.84 13.30
N ASP A 151 36.37 -7.16 13.16
CA ASP A 151 37.67 -7.85 13.17
C ASP A 151 38.55 -7.43 11.98
N ASN A 152 37.99 -7.33 10.77
CA ASN A 152 38.75 -6.84 9.61
C ASN A 152 39.06 -5.34 9.71
N MET A 153 38.20 -4.53 10.33
CA MET A 153 38.49 -3.12 10.60
C MET A 153 39.66 -2.96 11.59
N GLU A 154 39.81 -3.86 12.57
CA GLU A 154 40.98 -3.91 13.46
C GLU A 154 42.24 -4.33 12.69
N LEU A 155 42.15 -5.34 11.82
CA LEU A 155 43.27 -5.76 10.96
C LEU A 155 43.71 -4.64 10.00
N ALA A 156 42.75 -3.90 9.44
CA ALA A 156 43.05 -2.72 8.62
C ALA A 156 43.70 -1.60 9.44
N ALA A 157 43.28 -1.39 10.69
CA ALA A 157 43.92 -0.42 11.58
C ALA A 157 45.37 -0.79 11.86
N GLU A 158 45.64 -2.08 12.10
CA GLU A 158 46.99 -2.63 12.29
C GLU A 158 47.86 -2.48 11.05
N ALA A 159 47.30 -2.75 9.88
CA ALA A 159 47.98 -2.52 8.61
C ALA A 159 48.32 -1.03 8.43
N VAL A 160 47.41 -0.12 8.79
CA VAL A 160 47.66 1.33 8.76
C VAL A 160 48.76 1.76 9.74
N GLU A 161 48.78 1.23 10.97
CA GLU A 161 49.87 1.48 11.93
C GLU A 161 51.23 1.05 11.36
N LEU A 162 51.30 -0.14 10.75
CA LEU A 162 52.50 -0.66 10.09
C LEU A 162 52.92 0.19 8.88
N LEU A 163 51.96 0.61 8.05
CA LEU A 163 52.21 1.51 6.92
C LEU A 163 52.80 2.83 7.40
N LEU A 164 52.32 3.38 8.50
CA LEU A 164 52.84 4.61 9.09
C LEU A 164 54.30 4.44 9.57
N GLU A 165 54.69 3.23 9.97
CA GLU A 165 56.07 2.81 10.29
C GLU A 165 56.92 2.42 9.05
N ASN A 166 56.40 2.61 7.84
CA ASN A 166 57.03 2.20 6.56
C ASN A 166 57.22 0.69 6.39
N LYS A 167 56.38 -0.13 7.04
CA LYS A 167 56.30 -1.59 6.81
C LYS A 167 55.19 -1.90 5.82
N THR A 168 55.54 -2.56 4.71
CA THR A 168 54.64 -2.81 3.56
C THR A 168 54.28 -4.30 3.37
N GLY A 169 54.49 -5.14 4.37
CA GLY A 169 54.20 -6.57 4.29
C GLY A 169 53.98 -7.24 5.65
N GLY A 170 53.54 -8.50 5.62
CA GLY A 170 53.20 -9.27 6.83
C GLY A 170 51.78 -9.03 7.36
N PHE A 171 50.87 -8.54 6.50
CA PHE A 171 49.47 -8.34 6.85
C PHE A 171 48.71 -9.69 6.86
N PRO A 172 47.92 -9.99 7.89
CA PRO A 172 47.06 -11.18 7.91
C PRO A 172 46.05 -11.22 6.75
N GLU A 173 45.55 -12.39 6.38
CA GLU A 173 44.44 -12.48 5.42
C GLU A 173 43.14 -11.93 6.02
N ALA A 174 42.28 -11.37 5.17
CA ALA A 174 40.97 -10.89 5.60
C ALA A 174 40.07 -12.06 6.02
N LEU A 175 39.35 -11.88 7.12
CA LEU A 175 38.36 -12.85 7.59
C LEU A 175 37.13 -12.78 6.69
N LYS A 176 36.78 -13.90 6.06
CA LYS A 176 35.61 -13.95 5.16
C LYS A 176 34.31 -13.86 5.94
N ILE A 177 33.47 -12.89 5.59
CA ILE A 177 32.08 -12.83 6.06
C ILE A 177 31.20 -13.39 4.95
N PRO A 178 30.57 -14.57 5.14
CA PRO A 178 29.69 -15.16 4.13
C PRO A 178 28.62 -14.18 3.61
N THR A 179 28.13 -14.39 2.39
CA THR A 179 27.04 -13.58 1.81
C THR A 179 25.74 -13.69 2.60
N PHE A 180 25.52 -14.83 3.27
CA PHE A 180 24.45 -15.05 4.23
C PHE A 180 24.87 -15.99 5.35
N GLY A 181 24.14 -16.00 6.46
CA GLY A 181 24.40 -16.93 7.56
C GLY A 181 23.59 -16.67 8.83
N TRP A 182 23.60 -17.66 9.71
CA TRP A 182 23.00 -17.57 11.05
C TRP A 182 23.96 -16.92 12.04
N LEU A 183 23.45 -16.01 12.86
CA LEU A 183 24.21 -15.45 13.98
C LEU A 183 24.56 -16.56 14.98
N LYS A 184 25.83 -16.59 15.42
CA LYS A 184 26.27 -17.49 16.49
C LYS A 184 25.61 -17.08 17.80
N ASP A 185 25.07 -18.04 18.53
CA ASP A 185 24.53 -17.81 19.87
C ASP A 185 25.67 -17.40 20.82
N LYS A 186 25.78 -16.10 21.09
CA LYS A 186 26.79 -15.54 22.01
C LYS A 186 26.51 -15.93 23.48
N SER A 187 25.28 -16.34 23.80
CA SER A 187 24.86 -16.48 25.19
C SER A 187 25.34 -17.79 25.80
N GLY A 188 25.46 -18.88 25.02
CA GLY A 188 25.79 -20.23 25.52
C GLY A 188 24.87 -20.75 26.64
N LYS A 189 23.90 -19.94 27.07
CA LYS A 189 22.96 -20.18 28.15
C LYS A 189 21.66 -20.53 27.48
N ARG A 190 21.44 -21.83 27.26
CA ARG A 190 20.09 -22.36 27.03
C ARG A 190 19.24 -21.96 28.24
N ASN A 191 18.50 -20.87 28.11
CA ASN A 191 17.52 -20.47 29.12
C ASN A 191 16.53 -21.63 29.24
N GLN A 192 16.56 -22.34 30.38
CA GLN A 192 15.80 -23.57 30.63
C GLN A 192 14.29 -23.33 30.83
N LYS A 193 13.79 -22.10 30.64
CA LYS A 193 12.34 -21.85 30.59
C LYS A 193 11.78 -22.42 29.29
N SER A 194 10.68 -23.15 29.39
CA SER A 194 9.91 -23.63 28.23
C SER A 194 9.56 -22.44 27.35
N LYS A 195 10.19 -22.35 26.16
CA LYS A 195 9.96 -21.25 25.22
C LYS A 195 8.62 -21.42 24.54
N ILE A 196 7.83 -20.35 24.42
CA ILE A 196 6.46 -20.42 23.91
C ILE A 196 6.36 -20.43 22.38
N GLY A 197 7.45 -20.14 21.66
CA GLY A 197 7.50 -19.97 20.20
C GLY A 197 8.92 -19.87 19.65
N ARG A 198 9.10 -20.09 18.35
CA ARG A 198 10.35 -19.83 17.61
C ARG A 198 10.15 -18.75 16.58
N VAL A 199 11.09 -17.81 16.53
CA VAL A 199 11.03 -16.64 15.69
C VAL A 199 12.38 -16.39 15.05
N TRP A 200 12.37 -16.02 13.77
CA TRP A 200 13.59 -15.64 13.05
C TRP A 200 13.60 -14.14 12.77
N ILE A 201 14.78 -13.51 12.86
CA ILE A 201 15.00 -12.13 12.42
C ILE A 201 15.92 -12.16 11.22
N THR A 202 15.44 -11.74 10.05
CA THR A 202 16.25 -11.59 8.84
C THR A 202 16.65 -10.13 8.63
N PHE A 203 17.93 -9.86 8.38
CA PHE A 203 18.43 -8.48 8.19
C PHE A 203 19.56 -8.44 7.15
N TYR A 204 19.95 -7.24 6.72
CA TYR A 204 21.00 -7.07 5.70
C TYR A 204 22.38 -7.45 6.25
N ARG A 205 23.17 -8.17 5.44
CA ARG A 205 24.60 -8.47 5.70
C ARG A 205 25.39 -7.21 6.01
N ALA A 206 25.04 -6.08 5.40
CA ALA A 206 25.68 -4.79 5.65
C ALA A 206 25.69 -4.40 7.15
N LEU A 207 24.65 -4.72 7.92
CA LEU A 207 24.61 -4.46 9.38
C LEU A 207 25.63 -5.32 10.13
N GLN A 208 25.78 -6.58 9.72
CA GLN A 208 26.79 -7.49 10.27
C GLN A 208 28.22 -7.05 9.88
N GLN A 209 28.42 -6.56 8.66
CA GLN A 209 29.71 -6.05 8.19
C GLN A 209 30.10 -4.73 8.86
N THR A 210 29.15 -3.85 9.17
CA THR A 210 29.47 -2.57 9.82
C THR A 210 29.48 -2.68 11.34
N GLY A 211 28.92 -3.77 11.89
CA GLY A 211 28.70 -3.94 13.32
C GLY A 211 27.54 -3.09 13.87
N ASP A 212 26.71 -2.49 13.01
CA ASP A 212 25.55 -1.66 13.40
C ASP A 212 24.35 -2.55 13.77
N MET A 213 24.53 -3.34 14.84
CA MET A 213 23.61 -4.41 15.26
C MET A 213 22.64 -4.00 16.37
N ALA A 214 22.66 -2.74 16.81
CA ALA A 214 21.92 -2.29 17.99
C ALA A 214 20.41 -2.56 17.91
N VAL A 215 19.79 -2.37 16.75
CA VAL A 215 18.36 -2.66 16.54
C VAL A 215 18.07 -4.15 16.55
N VAL A 216 18.93 -4.97 15.92
CA VAL A 216 18.78 -6.43 15.90
C VAL A 216 18.90 -7.00 17.31
N GLU A 217 19.86 -6.49 18.10
CA GLU A 217 20.07 -6.87 19.50
C GLU A 217 18.89 -6.46 20.38
N ALA A 218 18.37 -5.24 20.23
CA ALA A 218 17.20 -4.76 20.96
C ALA A 218 15.92 -5.55 20.63
N LEU A 219 15.68 -5.86 19.35
CA LEU A 219 14.58 -6.73 18.93
C LEU A 219 14.72 -8.13 19.53
N THR A 220 15.94 -8.69 19.49
CA THR A 220 16.24 -10.01 20.06
C THR A 220 15.95 -10.01 21.56
N GLU A 221 16.36 -8.98 22.30
CA GLU A 221 16.07 -8.87 23.73
C GLU A 221 14.58 -8.75 24.02
N ALA A 222 13.85 -7.91 23.28
CA ALA A 222 12.41 -7.72 23.45
C ALA A 222 11.61 -9.02 23.17
N LEU A 223 11.94 -9.74 22.10
CA LEU A 223 11.31 -11.02 21.78
C LEU A 223 11.63 -12.10 22.84
N ASN A 224 12.87 -12.14 23.34
CA ASN A 224 13.23 -13.05 24.44
C ASN A 224 12.46 -12.72 25.73
N LYS A 225 12.18 -11.44 26.02
CA LYS A 225 11.34 -11.01 27.16
C LYS A 225 9.90 -11.53 27.02
N GLN A 226 9.39 -11.62 25.80
CA GLN A 226 8.10 -12.26 25.48
C GLN A 226 8.15 -13.80 25.53
N GLY A 227 9.29 -14.41 25.86
CA GLY A 227 9.45 -15.86 25.98
C GLY A 227 9.70 -16.60 24.66
N LEU A 228 10.06 -15.89 23.59
CA LEU A 228 10.28 -16.45 22.25
C LEU A 228 11.74 -16.89 22.04
N GLU A 229 11.94 -17.96 21.28
CA GLU A 229 13.24 -18.41 20.79
C GLU A 229 13.65 -17.63 19.54
N VAL A 230 14.66 -16.78 19.65
CA VAL A 230 15.10 -15.92 18.54
C VAL A 230 16.32 -16.50 17.83
N SER A 231 16.29 -16.56 16.50
CA SER A 231 17.47 -16.81 15.65
C SER A 231 17.65 -15.67 14.65
N GLY A 232 18.84 -15.06 14.62
CA GLY A 232 19.16 -14.03 13.63
C GLY A 232 19.80 -14.62 12.38
N PHE A 233 19.35 -14.17 11.21
CA PHE A 233 19.88 -14.55 9.90
C PHE A 233 20.24 -13.29 9.11
N TYR A 234 21.50 -13.15 8.71
CA TYR A 234 21.92 -12.09 7.82
C TYR A 234 22.01 -12.63 6.39
N ALA A 235 21.68 -11.79 5.41
CA ALA A 235 21.90 -12.08 3.99
C ALA A 235 22.17 -10.79 3.24
N TYR A 236 22.92 -10.85 2.13
CA TYR A 236 23.03 -9.73 1.21
C TYR A 236 21.65 -9.36 0.66
N SER A 237 20.90 -10.36 0.22
CA SER A 237 19.51 -10.22 -0.21
C SER A 237 18.76 -11.54 -0.05
N LEU A 238 17.52 -11.49 0.45
CA LEU A 238 16.62 -12.64 0.44
C LEU A 238 16.15 -13.05 -0.98
N ARG A 239 16.55 -12.31 -2.02
CA ARG A 239 16.35 -12.71 -3.44
C ARG A 239 17.29 -13.84 -3.87
N GLU A 240 18.42 -14.00 -3.19
CA GLU A 240 19.40 -15.03 -3.52
C GLU A 240 18.84 -16.41 -3.17
N ILE A 241 18.84 -17.31 -4.15
CA ILE A 241 18.26 -18.65 -4.02
C ILE A 241 18.96 -19.43 -2.90
N GLU A 242 20.28 -19.32 -2.80
CA GLU A 242 21.09 -19.99 -1.77
C GLU A 242 20.68 -19.56 -0.35
N SER A 243 20.32 -18.28 -0.17
CA SER A 243 19.84 -17.77 1.12
C SER A 243 18.45 -18.32 1.47
N GLN A 244 17.57 -18.47 0.46
CA GLN A 244 16.23 -19.05 0.62
C GLN A 244 16.31 -20.54 0.94
N GLU A 245 17.17 -21.29 0.25
CA GLU A 245 17.41 -22.71 0.48
C GLU A 245 17.94 -22.97 1.90
N GLU A 246 18.84 -22.13 2.41
CA GLU A 246 19.34 -22.26 3.78
C GLU A 246 18.25 -22.02 4.83
N LEU A 247 17.37 -21.05 4.62
CA LEU A 247 16.20 -20.82 5.47
C LEU A 247 15.24 -22.01 5.45
N LEU A 248 14.96 -22.55 4.26
CA LEU A 248 14.12 -23.74 4.11
C LEU A 248 14.74 -24.98 4.77
N ARG A 249 16.03 -25.20 4.60
CA ARG A 249 16.79 -26.31 5.22
C ARG A 249 16.73 -26.23 6.75
N LYS A 250 16.87 -25.03 7.33
CA LYS A 250 16.69 -24.86 8.78
C LYS A 250 15.25 -25.12 9.20
N ALA A 251 14.26 -24.74 8.38
CA ALA A 251 12.85 -24.92 8.72
C ALA A 251 12.43 -26.40 8.78
N GLU A 252 13.11 -27.30 8.05
CA GLU A 252 12.88 -28.75 8.14
C GLU A 252 13.20 -29.30 9.54
N MET A 253 14.19 -28.72 10.22
CA MET A 253 14.63 -29.15 11.56
C MET A 253 14.00 -28.32 12.67
N GLU A 254 13.91 -27.01 12.45
CA GLU A 254 13.53 -26.01 13.44
C GLU A 254 12.57 -24.98 12.82
N PRO A 255 11.33 -25.36 12.47
CA PRO A 255 10.41 -24.46 11.79
C PRO A 255 10.11 -23.22 12.64
N PRO A 256 10.06 -22.03 12.02
CA PRO A 256 9.64 -20.81 12.72
C PRO A 256 8.12 -20.76 12.88
N ASP A 257 7.67 -20.17 13.97
CA ASP A 257 6.28 -19.78 14.19
C ASP A 257 5.97 -18.40 13.57
N ALA A 258 6.98 -17.53 13.46
CA ALA A 258 6.93 -16.25 12.75
C ALA A 258 8.32 -15.79 12.29
N ILE A 259 8.37 -14.92 11.28
CA ILE A 259 9.61 -14.33 10.75
C ILE A 259 9.47 -12.81 10.79
N LEU A 260 10.44 -12.12 11.36
CA LEU A 260 10.59 -10.67 11.26
C LEU A 260 11.65 -10.37 10.22
N THR A 261 11.37 -9.46 9.29
CA THR A 261 12.37 -9.02 8.31
C THR A 261 12.59 -7.52 8.36
N MET A 262 13.86 -7.16 8.50
CA MET A 262 14.37 -5.80 8.37
C MET A 262 14.85 -5.51 6.94
N GLN A 263 14.85 -6.50 6.04
CA GLN A 263 15.21 -6.27 4.66
C GLN A 263 14.07 -5.56 3.93
N SER A 264 14.40 -4.44 3.30
CA SER A 264 13.48 -3.68 2.44
C SER A 264 13.41 -4.33 1.05
N PHE A 265 12.52 -3.81 0.20
CA PHE A 265 12.24 -4.31 -1.15
C PHE A 265 11.54 -5.68 -1.20
N SER A 266 10.91 -5.95 -2.34
CA SER A 266 10.30 -7.25 -2.67
C SER A 266 11.39 -8.31 -2.92
N ILE A 267 11.10 -9.57 -2.59
CA ILE A 267 11.89 -10.76 -2.92
C ILE A 267 11.52 -11.29 -4.32
N GLY A 268 10.28 -11.09 -4.76
CA GLY A 268 9.82 -11.45 -6.11
C GLY A 268 10.24 -10.47 -7.20
N THR A 269 9.83 -10.74 -8.44
CA THR A 269 10.06 -9.91 -9.64
C THR A 269 9.24 -8.61 -9.67
N GLY A 270 9.23 -7.88 -8.56
CA GLY A 270 8.71 -6.51 -8.45
C GLY A 270 7.22 -6.30 -8.79
N PRO A 271 6.71 -5.06 -8.63
CA PRO A 271 5.33 -4.68 -8.93
C PRO A 271 5.07 -4.50 -10.43
N SER A 272 6.13 -4.33 -11.22
CA SER A 272 6.08 -3.96 -12.63
C SER A 272 5.73 -5.11 -13.59
N GLY A 273 5.30 -6.26 -13.07
CA GLY A 273 4.82 -7.36 -13.91
C GLY A 273 5.86 -7.79 -14.94
N GLY A 274 7.09 -8.08 -14.51
CA GLY A 274 7.94 -8.95 -15.31
C GLY A 274 7.17 -10.25 -15.47
N SER A 275 6.66 -10.47 -16.69
CA SER A 275 5.70 -11.51 -17.08
C SER A 275 5.79 -12.70 -16.13
N MET A 276 4.73 -12.94 -15.36
CA MET A 276 4.45 -14.32 -14.98
C MET A 276 4.36 -15.05 -16.31
N ASP A 277 5.41 -15.79 -16.67
CA ASP A 277 5.36 -16.73 -17.77
C ASP A 277 4.15 -17.62 -17.47
N GLU A 278 3.04 -17.36 -18.17
CA GLU A 278 1.75 -18.04 -18.00
C GLU A 278 1.85 -19.54 -18.32
N GLY A 279 3.03 -20.02 -18.76
CA GLY A 279 3.36 -21.42 -19.01
C GLY A 279 4.22 -22.14 -17.95
N SER A 280 4.65 -21.50 -16.85
CA SER A 280 5.51 -22.18 -15.85
C SER A 280 4.76 -22.56 -14.58
N LYS A 281 4.87 -23.85 -14.18
CA LYS A 281 4.33 -24.45 -12.95
C LYS A 281 4.39 -23.45 -11.78
N THR A 282 3.26 -23.22 -11.11
CA THR A 282 3.09 -22.38 -9.91
C THR A 282 4.31 -22.45 -9.00
N HIS A 283 5.21 -21.48 -9.13
CA HIS A 283 6.38 -21.39 -8.29
C HIS A 283 5.94 -20.84 -6.93
N ILE A 284 5.54 -21.75 -6.03
CA ILE A 284 5.22 -21.44 -4.63
C ILE A 284 6.42 -20.68 -4.05
N SER A 285 6.20 -19.46 -3.57
CA SER A 285 7.25 -18.66 -2.94
C SER A 285 7.86 -19.43 -1.75
N PHE A 286 9.16 -19.28 -1.49
CA PHE A 286 9.77 -19.91 -0.32
C PHE A 286 9.10 -19.45 0.99
N LEU A 287 8.53 -18.24 1.04
CA LEU A 287 7.75 -17.75 2.19
C LEU A 287 6.46 -18.57 2.39
N GLU A 288 5.77 -18.93 1.29
CA GLU A 288 4.59 -19.78 1.32
C GLU A 288 4.95 -21.21 1.76
N ARG A 289 6.15 -21.70 1.41
CA ARG A 289 6.68 -22.98 1.93
C ARG A 289 6.99 -22.93 3.42
N LEU A 290 7.54 -21.82 3.92
CA LEU A 290 7.76 -21.60 5.36
C LEU A 290 6.43 -21.49 6.14
N ASN A 291 5.38 -21.06 5.45
CA ASN A 291 3.99 -21.13 5.88
C ASN A 291 3.74 -20.53 7.28
N CYS A 292 4.36 -19.38 7.58
CA CYS A 292 4.19 -18.65 8.84
C CYS A 292 4.08 -17.14 8.58
N PRO A 293 3.63 -16.33 9.55
CA PRO A 293 3.51 -14.90 9.37
C PRO A 293 4.89 -14.26 9.16
N VAL A 294 4.99 -13.41 8.15
CA VAL A 294 6.20 -12.65 7.84
C VAL A 294 5.93 -11.17 8.12
N ILE A 295 6.57 -10.64 9.16
CA ILE A 295 6.34 -9.29 9.69
C ILE A 295 7.47 -8.37 9.20
N GLN A 296 7.11 -7.34 8.44
CA GLN A 296 8.03 -6.30 7.99
C GLN A 296 8.30 -5.32 9.14
N VAL A 297 9.57 -5.18 9.52
CA VAL A 297 10.06 -4.35 10.63
C VAL A 297 11.17 -3.41 10.16
N PRO A 298 10.81 -2.34 9.43
CA PRO A 298 11.79 -1.52 8.77
C PRO A 298 12.50 -0.55 9.72
N THR A 299 13.63 -0.06 9.23
CA THR A 299 14.41 1.01 9.83
C THR A 299 14.32 2.25 8.96
N SER A 300 14.17 3.43 9.57
CA SER A 300 14.12 4.68 8.83
C SER A 300 15.52 5.18 8.49
N THR A 301 15.65 5.73 7.27
CA THR A 301 16.83 6.50 6.85
C THR A 301 16.86 7.91 7.45
N GLU A 302 15.74 8.36 8.00
CA GLU A 302 15.57 9.66 8.67
C GLU A 302 15.76 9.51 10.19
N ASN A 303 15.97 10.63 10.88
CA ASN A 303 16.04 10.65 12.33
C ASN A 303 14.66 10.57 12.99
N ARG A 304 14.65 10.31 14.30
CA ARG A 304 13.43 10.09 15.07
C ARG A 304 12.60 11.37 15.19
N GLU A 305 13.23 12.53 15.33
CA GLU A 305 12.57 13.83 15.43
C GLU A 305 11.79 14.16 14.15
N ALA A 306 12.39 13.89 12.99
CA ALA A 306 11.74 14.07 11.68
C ALA A 306 10.52 13.15 11.54
N TRP A 307 10.60 11.90 11.98
CA TRP A 307 9.44 10.98 12.00
C TRP A 307 8.33 11.48 12.94
N LEU A 308 8.66 11.95 14.14
CA LEU A 308 7.65 12.48 15.07
C LEU A 308 6.92 13.70 14.50
N GLN A 309 7.63 14.57 13.78
CA GLN A 309 7.08 15.77 13.14
C GLN A 309 6.40 15.49 11.79
N ASN A 310 6.58 14.29 11.22
CA ASN A 310 6.00 13.92 9.94
C ASN A 310 4.61 13.28 10.16
N PRO A 311 3.51 13.95 9.80
CA PRO A 311 2.17 13.39 9.93
C PRO A 311 1.91 12.21 8.97
N ARG A 312 2.79 11.93 8.01
CA ARG A 312 2.74 10.70 7.20
C ARG A 312 3.44 9.51 7.88
N GLY A 313 4.27 9.78 8.90
CA GLY A 313 5.23 8.83 9.46
C GLY A 313 6.45 8.67 8.58
N PHE A 314 6.34 7.96 7.46
CA PHE A 314 7.46 7.78 6.51
C PHE A 314 7.48 8.82 5.39
N SER A 315 8.70 9.14 4.93
CA SER A 315 8.91 9.75 3.61
C SER A 315 8.44 8.83 2.48
N ALA A 316 8.18 9.40 1.30
CA ALA A 316 7.71 8.64 0.14
C ALA A 316 8.67 7.48 -0.23
N SER A 317 9.99 7.72 -0.14
CA SER A 317 11.01 6.72 -0.41
C SER A 317 10.99 5.57 0.61
N ASN A 318 10.96 5.89 1.91
CA ASN A 318 10.89 4.88 2.96
C ASN A 318 9.59 4.06 2.84
N ALA A 319 8.45 4.70 2.57
CA ALA A 319 7.18 4.02 2.34
C ALA A 319 7.22 3.07 1.13
N ALA A 320 7.75 3.53 -0.02
CA ALA A 320 7.86 2.69 -1.20
C ALA A 320 8.74 1.44 -0.94
N MET A 321 9.94 1.63 -0.38
CA MET A 321 10.91 0.55 -0.20
C MET A 321 10.56 -0.42 0.92
N SER A 322 9.98 0.09 2.02
CA SER A 322 9.77 -0.68 3.26
C SER A 322 8.33 -1.10 3.48
N VAL A 323 7.37 -0.63 2.67
CA VAL A 323 5.94 -0.92 2.85
C VAL A 323 5.38 -1.45 1.54
N VAL A 324 5.34 -0.63 0.49
CA VAL A 324 4.65 -0.97 -0.77
C VAL A 324 5.29 -2.16 -1.48
N LEU A 325 6.62 -2.16 -1.64
CA LEU A 325 7.29 -3.30 -2.28
C LEU A 325 7.20 -4.59 -1.44
N PRO A 326 7.40 -4.58 -0.11
CA PRO A 326 7.18 -5.76 0.72
C PRO A 326 5.74 -6.30 0.73
N GLU A 327 4.71 -5.47 0.49
CA GLU A 327 3.32 -5.93 0.35
C GLU A 327 3.19 -7.00 -0.77
N THR A 328 3.96 -6.89 -1.85
CA THR A 328 3.91 -7.85 -2.98
C THR A 328 4.38 -9.25 -2.60
N ASP A 329 5.17 -9.36 -1.53
CA ASP A 329 5.64 -10.63 -0.99
C ASP A 329 4.70 -11.20 0.08
N GLY A 330 3.55 -10.56 0.33
CA GLY A 330 2.58 -10.98 1.35
C GLY A 330 3.01 -10.66 2.79
N ARG A 331 4.00 -9.79 2.97
CA ARG A 331 4.48 -9.41 4.31
C ARG A 331 3.47 -8.51 5.01
N LEU A 332 3.27 -8.76 6.30
CA LEU A 332 2.46 -7.92 7.18
C LEU A 332 3.30 -6.75 7.67
N PHE A 333 2.83 -5.52 7.46
CA PHE A 333 3.52 -4.33 7.93
C PHE A 333 3.24 -4.09 9.42
N SER A 334 4.29 -3.84 10.21
CA SER A 334 4.17 -3.44 11.62
C SER A 334 4.40 -1.94 11.79
N THR A 335 5.59 -1.54 12.23
CA THR A 335 6.01 -0.16 12.43
C THR A 335 7.54 -0.05 12.35
N VAL A 336 8.06 1.17 12.43
CA VAL A 336 9.49 1.47 12.38
C VAL A 336 10.19 1.08 13.69
N VAL A 337 11.23 0.25 13.62
CA VAL A 337 11.94 -0.26 14.82
C VAL A 337 13.21 0.51 15.17
N GLY A 338 13.69 1.36 14.26
CA GLY A 338 14.88 2.17 14.49
C GLY A 338 15.06 3.28 13.48
N PHE A 339 15.84 4.28 13.86
CA PHE A 339 16.04 5.53 13.12
C PHE A 339 17.52 5.81 12.93
N LYS A 340 17.85 6.47 11.82
CA LYS A 340 19.22 6.95 11.62
C LYS A 340 19.45 8.18 12.49
N GLN A 341 20.26 8.02 13.53
CA GLN A 341 20.51 9.07 14.50
C GLN A 341 21.97 9.53 14.43
N GLU A 342 22.17 10.85 14.45
CA GLU A 342 23.48 11.43 14.66
C GLU A 342 23.96 11.11 16.07
N GLN A 343 25.13 10.49 16.15
CA GLN A 343 25.81 10.26 17.40
C GLN A 343 26.47 11.55 17.86
N GLU A 344 26.79 11.61 19.16
CA GLU A 344 27.54 12.71 19.73
C GLU A 344 28.85 12.90 18.95
N ALA A 345 29.13 14.14 18.53
CA ALA A 345 30.29 14.43 17.72
C ALA A 345 31.54 14.04 18.51
N ALA A 346 32.39 13.18 17.95
CA ALA A 346 33.75 12.98 18.45
C ALA A 346 34.60 14.14 17.91
N PRO A 347 34.87 15.21 18.69
CA PRO A 347 35.52 16.40 18.16
C PRO A 347 36.91 16.08 17.59
N GLU A 348 37.54 15.03 18.12
CA GLU A 348 38.82 14.53 17.65
C GLU A 348 38.78 13.85 16.27
N LEU A 349 37.61 13.46 15.76
CA LEU A 349 37.45 12.87 14.42
C LEU A 349 36.92 13.88 13.40
N GLU A 350 36.38 15.02 13.86
CA GLU A 350 35.62 16.01 13.08
C GLU A 350 34.62 15.37 12.11
N PHE A 351 33.97 14.32 12.60
CA PHE A 351 32.97 13.53 11.90
C PHE A 351 31.81 13.24 12.83
N ARG A 352 30.60 13.38 12.31
CA ARG A 352 29.37 13.00 13.02
C ARG A 352 28.90 11.66 12.47
N SER A 353 29.13 10.60 13.24
CA SER A 353 28.67 9.27 12.89
C SER A 353 27.13 9.24 12.89
N LYS A 354 26.55 8.64 11.86
CA LYS A 354 25.12 8.36 11.78
C LYS A 354 24.91 6.86 11.93
N ARG A 355 24.29 6.45 13.03
CA ARG A 355 24.04 5.03 13.33
C ARG A 355 22.57 4.74 13.43
N LEU A 356 22.24 3.47 13.26
CA LEU A 356 20.89 3.02 13.46
C LEU A 356 20.59 2.84 14.95
N ALA A 357 19.77 3.73 15.51
CA ALA A 357 19.37 3.71 16.91
C ALA A 357 18.00 3.00 17.06
N PRO A 358 17.85 2.06 18.02
CA PRO A 358 16.57 1.41 18.31
C PRO A 358 15.57 2.37 18.96
N ASP A 359 14.29 2.23 18.59
CA ASP A 359 13.18 2.85 19.35
C ASP A 359 12.53 1.79 20.25
N ALA A 360 12.70 1.96 21.56
CA ALA A 360 12.27 0.96 22.54
C ALA A 360 10.75 0.71 22.52
N LYS A 361 9.93 1.75 22.36
CA LYS A 361 8.46 1.62 22.39
C LYS A 361 7.96 0.86 21.15
N GLN A 362 8.54 1.16 19.99
CA GLN A 362 8.18 0.47 18.75
C GLN A 362 8.65 -0.98 18.73
N ILE A 363 9.85 -1.25 19.24
CA ILE A 363 10.37 -2.61 19.37
C ILE A 363 9.52 -3.46 20.31
N GLU A 364 9.05 -2.88 21.43
CA GLU A 364 8.15 -3.56 22.37
C GLU A 364 6.82 -3.93 21.70
N HIS A 365 6.21 -2.97 20.97
CA HIS A 365 5.00 -3.21 20.19
C HIS A 365 5.18 -4.34 19.16
N VAL A 366 6.29 -4.35 18.43
CA VAL A 366 6.60 -5.40 17.44
C VAL A 366 6.79 -6.77 18.12
N ALA A 367 7.46 -6.81 19.27
CA ALA A 367 7.68 -8.04 20.01
C ALA A 367 6.37 -8.63 20.54
N GLU A 368 5.48 -7.79 21.08
CA GLU A 368 4.13 -8.19 21.51
C GLU A 368 3.25 -8.65 20.34
N LEU A 369 3.25 -7.92 19.22
CA LEU A 369 2.53 -8.32 18.01
C LEU A 369 3.00 -9.70 17.52
N THR A 370 4.31 -9.92 17.51
CA THR A 370 4.91 -11.21 17.15
C THR A 370 4.46 -12.30 18.12
N ALA A 371 4.49 -12.04 19.43
CA ALA A 371 4.05 -12.99 20.45
C ALA A 371 2.57 -13.37 20.28
N ASN A 372 1.70 -12.42 19.91
CA ASN A 372 0.29 -12.68 19.65
C ASN A 372 0.07 -13.52 18.38
N TRP A 373 0.84 -13.30 17.31
CA TRP A 373 0.82 -14.17 16.13
C TRP A 373 1.27 -15.60 16.45
N VAL A 374 2.33 -15.75 17.26
CA VAL A 374 2.80 -17.05 17.75
C VAL A 374 1.74 -17.72 18.61
N ARG A 375 1.11 -16.98 19.53
CA ARG A 375 0.00 -17.45 20.36
C ARG A 375 -1.14 -17.95 19.48
N LEU A 376 -1.57 -17.17 18.49
CA LEU A 376 -2.63 -17.55 17.55
C LEU A 376 -2.29 -18.86 16.82
N ARG A 377 -1.06 -18.99 16.30
CA ARG A 377 -0.61 -20.18 15.58
C ARG A 377 -0.58 -21.44 16.45
N ARG A 378 -0.14 -21.32 17.70
CA ARG A 378 0.05 -22.48 18.61
C ARG A 378 -1.19 -22.88 19.39
N THR A 379 -2.18 -22.00 19.53
CA THR A 379 -3.43 -22.31 20.23
C THR A 379 -4.27 -23.28 19.42
N ALA A 380 -4.81 -24.33 20.04
CA ALA A 380 -5.69 -25.29 19.35
C ALA A 380 -6.99 -24.60 18.90
N ASN A 381 -7.56 -25.00 17.76
CA ASN A 381 -8.78 -24.36 17.21
C ASN A 381 -9.93 -24.30 18.21
N ALA A 382 -10.13 -25.34 19.03
CA ALA A 382 -11.17 -25.38 20.05
C ALA A 382 -11.01 -24.30 21.14
N GLU A 383 -9.79 -23.86 21.41
CA GLU A 383 -9.46 -22.87 22.45
C GLU A 383 -9.33 -21.44 21.90
N LYS A 384 -9.30 -21.29 20.56
CA LYS A 384 -9.16 -19.98 19.91
C LYS A 384 -10.42 -19.14 20.13
N ARG A 385 -10.27 -18.07 20.90
CA ARG A 385 -11.22 -16.95 20.99
C ARG A 385 -11.05 -15.97 19.84
N VAL A 386 -12.11 -15.70 19.09
CA VAL A 386 -12.08 -14.83 17.89
C VAL A 386 -13.19 -13.78 17.97
N ALA A 387 -12.84 -12.52 17.74
CA ALA A 387 -13.80 -11.42 17.65
C ALA A 387 -14.07 -11.07 16.18
N ILE A 388 -15.30 -11.20 15.70
CA ILE A 388 -15.76 -10.79 14.37
C ILE A 388 -16.49 -9.46 14.52
N ILE A 389 -16.01 -8.42 13.85
CA ILE A 389 -16.48 -7.04 14.00
C ILE A 389 -17.25 -6.62 12.75
N LEU A 390 -18.51 -6.23 12.95
CA LEU A 390 -19.40 -5.72 11.92
C LEU A 390 -19.40 -4.20 11.93
N ALA A 391 -19.22 -3.58 10.75
CA ALA A 391 -19.34 -2.15 10.61
C ALA A 391 -20.79 -1.68 10.85
N ASN A 392 -20.96 -0.56 11.54
CA ASN A 392 -22.25 0.07 11.79
C ASN A 392 -22.12 1.60 11.72
N TYR A 393 -22.09 2.15 10.50
CA TYR A 393 -22.06 3.59 10.31
C TYR A 393 -23.00 4.03 9.17
N PRO A 394 -23.88 5.02 9.42
CA PRO A 394 -24.23 5.61 10.73
C PRO A 394 -24.80 4.58 11.73
N ASN A 395 -24.78 4.89 13.04
CA ASN A 395 -25.25 4.04 14.15
C ASN A 395 -26.78 3.83 14.16
N LYS A 396 -27.31 3.17 13.14
CA LYS A 396 -28.70 2.74 13.09
C LYS A 396 -28.76 1.24 12.88
N ASP A 397 -29.75 0.58 13.48
CA ASP A 397 -29.91 -0.87 13.37
C ASP A 397 -30.15 -1.32 11.91
N SER A 398 -30.68 -0.43 11.06
CA SER A 398 -30.82 -0.66 9.61
C SER A 398 -29.50 -0.69 8.83
N ARG A 399 -28.37 -0.37 9.47
CA ARG A 399 -27.02 -0.32 8.88
C ARG A 399 -26.06 -1.32 9.51
N LEU A 400 -26.55 -2.32 10.23
CA LEU A 400 -25.72 -3.37 10.83
C LEU A 400 -25.10 -4.25 9.73
N GLY A 401 -23.79 -4.45 9.79
CA GLY A 401 -23.08 -5.29 8.82
C GLY A 401 -22.86 -4.61 7.46
N ASN A 402 -22.67 -3.28 7.45
CA ASN A 402 -22.41 -2.54 6.23
C ASN A 402 -21.13 -3.05 5.54
N GLY A 403 -21.27 -3.63 4.34
CA GLY A 403 -20.18 -4.22 3.57
C GLY A 403 -20.37 -3.92 2.08
N VAL A 404 -19.41 -3.25 1.45
CA VAL A 404 -19.55 -2.87 0.03
C VAL A 404 -19.55 -4.11 -0.86
N GLY A 405 -20.69 -4.39 -1.50
CA GLY A 405 -20.82 -5.49 -2.45
C GLY A 405 -20.80 -6.89 -1.82
N LEU A 406 -20.91 -6.97 -0.49
CA LEU A 406 -20.85 -8.21 0.29
C LEU A 406 -22.13 -8.34 1.13
N ASP A 407 -22.73 -9.52 1.14
CA ASP A 407 -23.74 -9.89 2.11
C ASP A 407 -23.02 -10.28 3.40
N THR A 408 -22.69 -9.29 4.22
CA THR A 408 -21.88 -9.48 5.43
C THR A 408 -22.51 -10.51 6.38
N PRO A 409 -23.81 -10.44 6.73
CA PRO A 409 -24.40 -11.42 7.63
C PRO A 409 -24.37 -12.84 7.08
N ALA A 410 -24.76 -13.07 5.82
CA ALA A 410 -24.70 -14.41 5.21
C ALA A 410 -23.26 -14.92 5.10
N SER A 411 -22.31 -14.04 4.81
CA SER A 411 -20.87 -14.36 4.73
C SER A 411 -20.29 -14.77 6.08
N VAL A 412 -20.68 -14.09 7.17
CA VAL A 412 -20.30 -14.49 8.52
C VAL A 412 -20.85 -15.87 8.85
N ILE A 413 -22.12 -16.15 8.53
CA ILE A 413 -22.69 -17.50 8.74
C ILE A 413 -21.97 -18.56 7.92
N ALA A 414 -21.68 -18.31 6.64
CA ALA A 414 -20.92 -19.22 5.80
C ALA A 414 -19.54 -19.53 6.42
N PHE A 415 -18.88 -18.51 6.97
CA PHE A 415 -17.60 -18.66 7.64
C PHE A 415 -17.70 -19.40 8.98
N LEU A 416 -18.70 -19.11 9.83
CA LEU A 416 -18.93 -19.84 11.08
C LEU A 416 -19.16 -21.33 10.83
N LYS A 417 -19.92 -21.68 9.78
CA LYS A 417 -20.15 -23.06 9.36
C LYS A 417 -18.84 -23.75 8.90
N ASP A 418 -17.87 -23.02 8.36
CA ASP A 418 -16.53 -23.56 8.06
C ASP A 418 -15.66 -23.72 9.32
N LEU A 419 -15.72 -22.75 10.25
CA LEU A 419 -15.01 -22.83 11.53
C LEU A 419 -15.49 -24.01 12.40
N ASP A 420 -16.79 -24.28 12.43
CA ASP A 420 -17.35 -25.43 13.15
C ASP A 420 -16.75 -26.76 12.64
N LYS A 421 -16.68 -26.93 11.32
CA LYS A 421 -16.06 -28.10 10.67
C LYS A 421 -14.57 -28.25 11.01
N ARG A 422 -13.90 -27.16 11.37
CA ARG A 422 -12.47 -27.12 11.76
C ARG A 422 -12.25 -27.26 13.27
N GLY A 423 -13.32 -27.47 14.04
CA GLY A 423 -13.27 -27.73 15.48
C GLY A 423 -13.13 -26.47 16.34
N TYR A 424 -13.56 -25.30 15.86
CA TYR A 424 -13.70 -24.12 16.70
C TYR A 424 -14.92 -24.28 17.63
N CYS A 425 -14.83 -23.79 18.87
CA CYS A 425 -15.93 -23.85 19.82
C CYS A 425 -16.92 -22.69 19.58
N ILE A 426 -18.06 -22.97 18.95
CA ILE A 426 -19.07 -21.94 18.58
C ILE A 426 -20.39 -22.13 19.37
N SER A 427 -20.62 -23.29 19.96
CA SER A 427 -21.77 -23.56 20.83
C SER A 427 -21.33 -23.65 22.30
N SER A 428 -22.10 -23.04 23.19
CA SER A 428 -21.92 -23.17 24.64
C SER A 428 -22.67 -24.42 25.14
N PHE A 429 -21.95 -25.36 25.76
CA PHE A 429 -22.59 -26.41 26.56
C PHE A 429 -22.80 -25.90 27.98
N PRO A 430 -24.00 -26.03 28.58
CA PRO A 430 -24.19 -25.70 29.98
C PRO A 430 -23.26 -26.57 30.86
N GLY A 431 -22.32 -25.94 31.56
CA GLY A 431 -21.47 -26.61 32.57
C GLY A 431 -19.97 -26.69 32.26
N THR A 432 -19.47 -26.15 31.15
CA THR A 432 -18.04 -26.08 30.85
C THR A 432 -17.52 -24.64 30.87
N GLU A 433 -17.52 -24.01 32.04
CA GLU A 433 -16.58 -22.92 32.30
C GLU A 433 -15.30 -23.52 32.92
N PRO A 434 -14.12 -23.34 32.30
CA PRO A 434 -12.86 -23.64 32.98
C PRO A 434 -12.59 -22.54 34.01
N GLY A 435 -13.11 -22.71 35.23
CA GLY A 435 -12.80 -21.82 36.36
C GLY A 435 -13.89 -21.63 37.42
N ALA A 436 -15.15 -21.99 37.15
CA ALA A 436 -16.22 -21.84 38.12
C ALA A 436 -16.17 -22.97 39.17
N THR A 437 -15.74 -22.62 40.39
CA THR A 437 -15.90 -23.49 41.56
C THR A 437 -17.40 -23.65 41.82
N SER A 438 -17.85 -24.90 41.82
CA SER A 438 -19.23 -25.29 42.08
C SER A 438 -19.71 -24.76 43.44
N VAL A 439 -20.62 -23.79 43.43
CA VAL A 439 -21.49 -23.50 44.57
C VAL A 439 -22.94 -23.65 44.11
N SER A 440 -23.58 -24.68 44.66
CA SER A 440 -24.97 -25.05 44.46
C SER A 440 -25.94 -23.88 44.66
N ARG A 441 -26.77 -23.62 43.66
CA ARG A 441 -28.06 -22.94 43.83
C ARG A 441 -29.17 -23.86 43.31
N ALA A 442 -29.70 -24.66 44.23
CA ALA A 442 -31.02 -25.24 44.08
C ALA A 442 -32.05 -24.22 44.57
N GLU A 443 -33.26 -24.31 44.00
CA GLU A 443 -34.51 -23.66 44.43
C GLU A 443 -34.85 -22.29 43.82
N SER A 444 -35.25 -22.32 42.54
CA SER A 444 -36.46 -21.60 42.09
C SER A 444 -36.99 -22.24 40.81
N GLY A 445 -38.19 -22.82 40.88
CA GLY A 445 -38.86 -23.51 39.78
C GLY A 445 -39.36 -22.55 38.69
N ALA A 446 -38.44 -22.04 37.88
CA ALA A 446 -38.73 -21.50 36.56
C ALA A 446 -38.19 -22.48 35.52
N THR A 447 -39.05 -22.94 34.62
CA THR A 447 -38.65 -23.65 33.41
C THR A 447 -37.79 -22.73 32.56
N VAL A 448 -36.47 -22.82 32.72
CA VAL A 448 -35.50 -22.28 31.78
C VAL A 448 -35.55 -23.20 30.58
N GLU A 449 -36.07 -22.72 29.45
CA GLU A 449 -35.85 -23.38 28.17
C GLU A 449 -34.34 -23.45 27.96
N ASN A 450 -33.79 -24.66 27.98
CA ASN A 450 -32.40 -24.94 27.63
C ASN A 450 -32.21 -24.62 26.14
N SER A 451 -31.90 -23.37 25.81
CA SER A 451 -31.48 -22.99 24.46
C SER A 451 -30.01 -23.35 24.29
N GLU A 452 -29.74 -24.49 23.65
CA GLU A 452 -28.43 -24.72 23.03
C GLU A 452 -28.17 -23.56 22.06
N GLU A 453 -27.15 -22.74 22.31
CA GLU A 453 -26.78 -21.65 21.40
C GLU A 453 -26.19 -22.25 20.12
N LYS A 454 -27.06 -22.47 19.14
CA LYS A 454 -26.73 -23.02 17.82
C LYS A 454 -26.31 -21.89 16.87
N ILE A 455 -25.47 -22.20 15.90
CA ILE A 455 -25.09 -21.25 14.83
C ILE A 455 -26.38 -20.84 14.09
N PRO A 456 -26.62 -19.53 13.85
CA PRO A 456 -27.79 -19.09 13.08
C PRO A 456 -27.78 -19.68 11.67
N GLU A 457 -28.95 -20.04 11.14
CA GLU A 457 -29.04 -20.66 9.83
C GLU A 457 -28.91 -19.65 8.68
N THR A 458 -29.36 -18.41 8.92
CA THR A 458 -29.36 -17.33 7.92
C THR A 458 -28.78 -16.01 8.46
N GLY A 459 -28.39 -15.12 7.55
CA GLY A 459 -27.97 -13.76 7.89
C GLY A 459 -29.05 -12.95 8.62
N ASP A 460 -30.31 -13.08 8.21
CA ASP A 460 -31.45 -12.41 8.86
C ASP A 460 -31.67 -12.87 10.30
N GLU A 461 -31.44 -14.16 10.58
CA GLU A 461 -31.49 -14.68 11.94
C GLU A 461 -30.37 -14.09 12.80
N LEU A 462 -29.14 -14.01 12.26
CA LEU A 462 -28.03 -13.35 12.95
C LEU A 462 -28.35 -11.89 13.30
N ILE A 463 -28.88 -11.12 12.35
CA ILE A 463 -29.24 -9.72 12.58
C ILE A 463 -30.33 -9.60 13.66
N ARG A 464 -31.36 -10.46 13.65
CA ARG A 464 -32.39 -10.48 14.69
C ARG A 464 -31.83 -10.79 16.08
N ILE A 465 -30.88 -11.73 16.17
CA ILE A 465 -30.20 -12.05 17.43
C ILE A 465 -29.42 -10.84 17.95
N LEU A 466 -28.69 -10.13 17.08
CA LEU A 466 -27.96 -8.92 17.46
C LEU A 466 -28.91 -7.81 17.90
N GLN A 467 -30.01 -7.59 17.18
CA GLN A 467 -31.03 -6.58 17.49
C GLN A 467 -31.83 -6.89 18.76
N ALA A 468 -31.84 -8.15 19.23
CA ALA A 468 -32.44 -8.49 20.52
C ALA A 468 -31.58 -7.98 21.70
N GLY A 469 -30.26 -7.86 21.51
CA GLY A 469 -29.30 -7.37 22.49
C GLY A 469 -29.05 -5.85 22.44
N ILE A 470 -27.98 -5.40 23.11
CA ILE A 470 -27.49 -4.03 23.01
C ILE A 470 -26.81 -3.81 21.66
N THR A 471 -27.26 -2.79 20.93
CA THR A 471 -26.65 -2.29 19.69
C THR A 471 -26.12 -0.87 19.89
N ASN A 472 -25.55 -0.28 18.83
CA ASN A 472 -25.12 1.11 18.86
C ASN A 472 -26.26 2.10 18.60
N ASP A 473 -27.47 1.62 18.32
CA ASP A 473 -28.68 2.44 18.21
C ASP A 473 -29.30 2.63 19.60
N ALA A 474 -29.13 3.83 20.15
CA ALA A 474 -29.52 4.15 21.52
C ALA A 474 -31.04 4.00 21.75
N GLU A 475 -31.87 4.31 20.75
CA GLU A 475 -33.32 4.20 20.84
C GLU A 475 -33.75 2.73 20.92
N MET A 476 -33.18 1.90 20.05
CA MET A 476 -33.47 0.47 19.99
C MET A 476 -32.85 -0.31 21.16
N SER A 477 -31.83 0.24 21.81
CA SER A 477 -31.16 -0.36 22.97
C SER A 477 -31.75 0.07 24.32
N TYR A 478 -32.67 1.04 24.32
CA TYR A 478 -33.27 1.56 25.55
C TYR A 478 -34.00 0.46 26.34
N GLY A 479 -33.69 0.35 27.63
CA GLY A 479 -34.30 -0.62 28.55
C GLY A 479 -33.78 -2.06 28.43
N LYS A 480 -32.86 -2.34 27.51
CA LYS A 480 -32.19 -3.65 27.42
C LYS A 480 -31.06 -3.79 28.44
N THR A 481 -30.81 -5.01 28.89
CA THR A 481 -29.72 -5.30 29.82
C THR A 481 -28.47 -5.71 29.04
N PRO A 482 -27.31 -5.07 29.27
CA PRO A 482 -26.05 -5.48 28.63
C PRO A 482 -25.61 -6.87 29.11
N GLU A 483 -25.28 -7.76 28.16
CA GLU A 483 -24.67 -9.07 28.46
C GLU A 483 -23.18 -8.95 28.83
N GLN A 484 -22.53 -7.88 28.36
CA GLN A 484 -21.13 -7.59 28.59
C GLN A 484 -20.87 -6.08 28.62
N GLY A 485 -19.78 -5.69 29.29
CA GLY A 485 -19.34 -4.32 29.37
C GLY A 485 -18.00 -4.19 30.11
N ILE A 486 -17.51 -2.96 30.18
CA ILE A 486 -16.33 -2.58 30.96
C ILE A 486 -16.71 -1.52 31.99
N SER A 487 -16.19 -1.63 33.20
CA SER A 487 -16.36 -0.60 34.23
C SER A 487 -15.64 0.69 33.82
N ARG A 488 -16.21 1.84 34.19
CA ARG A 488 -15.60 3.15 33.99
C ARG A 488 -14.18 3.21 34.57
N GLU A 489 -13.98 2.69 35.78
CA GLU A 489 -12.68 2.75 36.48
C GLU A 489 -11.57 2.14 35.61
N ARG A 490 -11.83 0.94 35.06
CA ARG A 490 -10.87 0.23 34.19
C ARG A 490 -10.63 0.91 32.84
N LEU A 491 -11.65 1.56 32.27
CA LEU A 491 -11.48 2.38 31.07
C LEU A 491 -10.55 3.57 31.36
N PHE A 492 -10.76 4.26 32.47
CA PHE A 492 -9.94 5.42 32.85
C PHE A 492 -8.54 5.04 33.31
N GLU A 493 -8.32 3.85 33.87
CA GLU A 493 -6.98 3.29 34.08
C GLU A 493 -6.22 3.15 32.75
N MET A 494 -6.87 2.63 31.70
CA MET A 494 -6.28 2.53 30.37
C MET A 494 -5.99 3.91 29.78
N ILE A 495 -6.93 4.86 29.87
CA ILE A 495 -6.73 6.24 29.38
C ILE A 495 -5.56 6.91 30.12
N GLY A 496 -5.46 6.73 31.44
CA GLY A 496 -4.37 7.26 32.26
C GLY A 496 -2.98 6.70 31.92
N ALA A 497 -2.93 5.53 31.27
CA ALA A 497 -1.68 4.92 30.80
C ALA A 497 -1.25 5.38 29.39
N LEU A 498 -2.09 6.14 28.67
CA LEU A 498 -1.76 6.68 27.34
C LEU A 498 -0.69 7.78 27.42
N GLN A 499 -0.14 8.18 26.27
CA GLN A 499 0.75 9.34 26.23
C GLN A 499 0.02 10.64 26.60
N GLU A 500 0.72 11.60 27.20
CA GLU A 500 0.16 12.89 27.61
C GLU A 500 -0.58 13.61 26.47
N VAL A 501 -0.06 13.55 25.24
CA VAL A 501 -0.70 14.16 24.06
C VAL A 501 -2.06 13.52 23.76
N SER A 502 -2.17 12.20 23.84
CA SER A 502 -3.42 11.47 23.60
C SER A 502 -4.42 11.71 24.74
N GLN A 503 -3.95 11.75 25.99
CA GLN A 503 -4.78 12.11 27.15
C GLN A 503 -5.34 13.52 27.03
N ALA A 504 -4.50 14.50 26.70
CA ALA A 504 -4.91 15.89 26.51
C ALA A 504 -5.89 16.04 25.35
N THR A 505 -5.69 15.28 24.26
CA THR A 505 -6.62 15.26 23.11
C THR A 505 -7.99 14.72 23.53
N LEU A 506 -8.03 13.58 24.21
CA LEU A 506 -9.28 12.97 24.70
C LEU A 506 -9.99 13.89 25.69
N ALA A 507 -9.28 14.46 26.67
CA ALA A 507 -9.87 15.36 27.67
C ALA A 507 -10.38 16.68 27.08
N LYS A 508 -9.74 17.17 26.01
CA LYS A 508 -10.16 18.37 25.29
C LYS A 508 -11.40 18.10 24.44
N GLN A 509 -11.43 16.97 23.73
CA GLN A 509 -12.50 16.65 22.80
C GLN A 509 -13.71 16.07 23.53
N TRP A 510 -13.53 15.22 24.54
CA TRP A 510 -14.63 14.51 25.22
C TRP A 510 -14.79 14.97 26.67
N THR A 511 -15.93 15.61 26.97
CA THR A 511 -16.26 16.16 28.29
C THR A 511 -17.54 15.58 28.89
N HIS A 512 -18.21 14.67 28.17
CA HIS A 512 -19.43 14.02 28.66
C HIS A 512 -19.13 13.04 29.79
N GLU A 513 -20.12 12.81 30.64
CA GLU A 513 -20.00 11.83 31.72
C GLU A 513 -20.14 10.42 31.14
N VAL A 514 -19.10 9.61 31.30
CA VAL A 514 -19.12 8.18 30.95
C VAL A 514 -19.83 7.42 32.07
N ALA A 515 -20.80 6.58 31.70
CA ALA A 515 -21.54 5.76 32.66
C ALA A 515 -20.61 4.82 33.45
N ASP A 516 -21.00 4.45 34.68
CA ASP A 516 -20.22 3.56 35.55
C ASP A 516 -19.90 2.20 34.91
N SER A 517 -20.75 1.74 33.98
CA SER A 517 -20.52 0.56 33.15
C SER A 517 -20.81 0.89 31.69
N VAL A 518 -19.81 0.73 30.82
CA VAL A 518 -19.92 0.94 29.37
C VAL A 518 -20.27 -0.39 28.71
N PRO A 519 -21.45 -0.52 28.09
CA PRO A 519 -21.85 -1.77 27.43
C PRO A 519 -21.03 -2.02 26.16
N VAL A 520 -20.76 -3.29 25.87
CA VAL A 520 -20.09 -3.72 24.63
C VAL A 520 -21.11 -4.39 23.72
N ALA A 521 -21.47 -3.70 22.63
CA ALA A 521 -22.50 -4.14 21.70
C ALA A 521 -22.07 -5.38 20.89
N GLY A 522 -22.88 -6.43 20.93
CA GLY A 522 -22.59 -7.69 20.24
C GLY A 522 -23.13 -8.92 20.97
N LYS A 523 -22.84 -10.11 20.43
CA LYS A 523 -23.27 -11.39 20.98
C LYS A 523 -22.12 -12.41 20.97
N ARG A 524 -22.05 -13.25 22.01
CA ARG A 524 -21.11 -14.37 22.11
C ARG A 524 -21.77 -15.67 21.62
N PHE A 525 -20.97 -16.49 20.94
CA PHE A 525 -21.28 -17.84 20.45
C PHE A 525 -20.09 -18.73 20.82
N GLY A 526 -20.10 -19.33 22.01
CA GLY A 526 -18.96 -20.06 22.55
C GLY A 526 -17.71 -19.16 22.66
N ASN A 527 -16.64 -19.54 21.94
CA ASN A 527 -15.40 -18.78 21.85
C ASN A 527 -15.40 -17.72 20.74
N ILE A 528 -16.53 -17.48 20.06
CA ILE A 528 -16.66 -16.43 19.05
C ILE A 528 -17.47 -15.26 19.60
N PHE A 529 -17.00 -14.04 19.38
CA PHE A 529 -17.76 -12.82 19.68
C PHE A 529 -18.08 -12.10 18.37
N ILE A 530 -19.36 -11.83 18.09
CA ILE A 530 -19.80 -11.00 16.98
C ILE A 530 -20.13 -9.62 17.54
N GLY A 531 -19.22 -8.68 17.33
CA GLY A 531 -19.30 -7.31 17.85
C GLY A 531 -19.80 -6.31 16.82
N ILE A 532 -20.47 -5.25 17.30
CA ILE A 532 -20.95 -4.15 16.46
C ILE A 532 -20.03 -2.95 16.67
N GLN A 533 -19.24 -2.58 15.66
CA GLN A 533 -18.23 -1.53 15.79
C GLN A 533 -18.86 -0.18 16.17
N PRO A 534 -18.43 0.47 17.26
CA PRO A 534 -18.93 1.80 17.62
C PRO A 534 -18.55 2.87 16.59
N GLN A 535 -19.31 3.97 16.55
CA GLN A 535 -18.96 5.12 15.72
C GLN A 535 -17.71 5.85 16.24
N ARG A 536 -17.02 6.52 15.32
CA ARG A 536 -15.87 7.40 15.61
C ARG A 536 -16.21 8.62 16.47
N GLY A 537 -17.46 9.08 16.51
CA GLY A 537 -17.88 10.17 17.40
C GLY A 537 -18.53 11.40 16.74
N PHE A 538 -18.55 11.52 15.41
CA PHE A 538 -19.19 12.65 14.73
C PHE A 538 -20.70 12.79 15.01
N GLY A 539 -21.41 11.67 15.25
CA GLY A 539 -22.81 11.70 15.69
C GLY A 539 -23.00 12.17 17.13
N LEU A 540 -21.97 12.10 17.97
CA LEU A 540 -21.97 12.59 19.35
C LEU A 540 -21.56 14.08 19.42
N GLN A 541 -20.76 14.54 18.46
CA GLN A 541 -20.31 15.93 18.33
C GLN A 541 -20.59 16.46 16.93
N THR A 542 -21.86 16.73 16.63
CA THR A 542 -22.29 17.23 15.32
C THR A 542 -21.61 18.56 14.92
N GLN A 543 -21.18 19.38 15.88
CA GLN A 543 -20.38 20.58 15.60
C GLN A 543 -18.96 20.26 15.12
N ALA A 544 -18.37 19.13 15.54
CA ALA A 544 -17.02 18.73 15.14
C ALA A 544 -16.94 18.37 13.65
N ILE A 545 -18.06 17.96 13.02
CA ILE A 545 -18.16 17.75 11.57
C ILE A 545 -17.74 19.02 10.79
N TYR A 546 -17.99 20.20 11.35
CA TYR A 546 -17.66 21.47 10.69
C TYR A 546 -16.26 22.01 11.04
N HIS A 547 -15.63 21.51 12.11
CA HIS A 547 -14.50 22.20 12.75
C HIS A 547 -13.30 21.31 13.07
N ASP A 548 -13.45 19.99 13.19
CA ASP A 548 -12.37 19.08 13.61
C ASP A 548 -12.40 17.75 12.84
N PRO A 549 -11.77 17.69 11.66
CA PRO A 549 -11.64 16.45 10.89
C PRO A 549 -10.67 15.44 11.55
N ALA A 550 -9.97 15.84 12.63
CA ALA A 550 -9.06 15.01 13.41
C ALA A 550 -9.68 14.55 14.74
N LEU A 551 -11.01 14.49 14.83
CA LEU A 551 -11.75 14.00 16.00
C LEU A 551 -11.27 12.60 16.42
N SER A 552 -10.79 12.49 17.68
CA SER A 552 -10.41 11.23 18.32
C SER A 552 -11.62 10.32 18.53
N PRO A 553 -11.44 8.99 18.63
CA PRO A 553 -12.53 8.11 19.04
C PRO A 553 -13.00 8.45 20.46
N PRO A 554 -14.30 8.33 20.77
CA PRO A 554 -14.81 8.54 22.12
C PRO A 554 -14.30 7.46 23.09
N PRO A 555 -14.31 7.71 24.42
CA PRO A 555 -13.90 6.72 25.42
C PRO A 555 -14.60 5.36 25.27
N GLU A 556 -15.88 5.34 24.89
CA GLU A 556 -16.68 4.13 24.67
C GLU A 556 -16.18 3.28 23.49
N TYR A 557 -15.58 3.91 22.48
CA TYR A 557 -14.92 3.20 21.39
C TYR A 557 -13.68 2.46 21.88
N LEU A 558 -12.89 3.10 22.75
CA LEU A 558 -11.70 2.49 23.34
C LEU A 558 -12.07 1.35 24.30
N ALA A 559 -13.15 1.52 25.06
CA ALA A 559 -13.75 0.48 25.91
C ALA A 559 -14.08 -0.79 25.12
N PHE A 560 -14.72 -0.65 23.95
CA PHE A 560 -15.07 -1.78 23.07
C PHE A 560 -13.85 -2.63 22.72
N TYR A 561 -12.79 -2.01 22.21
CA TYR A 561 -11.58 -2.76 21.84
C TYR A 561 -10.75 -3.21 23.04
N GLN A 562 -10.77 -2.48 24.16
CA GLN A 562 -10.12 -2.92 25.39
C GLN A 562 -10.76 -4.21 25.91
N TRP A 563 -12.08 -4.27 25.96
CA TRP A 563 -12.81 -5.46 26.37
C TRP A 563 -12.49 -6.66 25.46
N ILE A 564 -12.42 -6.45 24.13
CA ILE A 564 -12.04 -7.51 23.18
C ILE A 564 -10.65 -8.09 23.51
N ARG A 565 -9.68 -7.24 23.85
CA ARG A 565 -8.31 -7.64 24.11
C ARG A 565 -8.09 -8.26 25.49
N GLU A 566 -8.77 -7.76 26.52
CA GLU A 566 -8.40 -8.05 27.91
C GLU A 566 -9.43 -8.91 28.63
N ASP A 567 -10.73 -8.71 28.37
CA ASP A 567 -11.81 -9.41 29.06
C ASP A 567 -12.32 -10.61 28.25
N PHE A 568 -12.51 -10.41 26.95
CA PHE A 568 -12.72 -11.52 26.01
C PHE A 568 -11.42 -12.23 25.66
N ASP A 569 -10.26 -11.58 25.87
CA ASP A 569 -8.92 -12.12 25.61
C ASP A 569 -8.82 -12.79 24.23
N ALA A 570 -9.20 -12.04 23.19
CA ALA A 570 -9.20 -12.50 21.81
C ALA A 570 -7.79 -12.92 21.36
N HIS A 571 -7.71 -14.01 20.60
CA HIS A 571 -6.49 -14.41 19.90
C HIS A 571 -6.32 -13.67 18.57
N ALA A 572 -7.44 -13.28 17.95
CA ALA A 572 -7.49 -12.49 16.72
C ALA A 572 -8.81 -11.71 16.63
N VAL A 573 -8.76 -10.61 15.89
CA VAL A 573 -9.94 -9.88 15.43
C VAL A 573 -10.10 -10.04 13.92
N ILE A 574 -11.34 -10.14 13.46
CA ILE A 574 -11.73 -10.14 12.05
C ILE A 574 -12.64 -8.96 11.83
N HIS A 575 -12.20 -7.93 11.11
CA HIS A 575 -13.12 -6.91 10.62
C HIS A 575 -13.75 -7.44 9.34
N PHE A 576 -15.07 -7.66 9.33
CA PHE A 576 -15.70 -8.42 8.25
C PHE A 576 -16.34 -7.49 7.22
N GLY A 577 -15.71 -7.36 6.06
CA GLY A 577 -16.18 -6.56 4.93
C GLY A 577 -15.64 -5.12 4.93
N LYS A 578 -15.53 -4.55 3.73
CA LYS A 578 -15.16 -3.13 3.52
C LYS A 578 -16.29 -2.22 4.03
N HIS A 579 -16.04 -1.25 4.90
CA HIS A 579 -14.86 -1.07 5.76
C HIS A 579 -15.32 -0.73 7.18
N GLY A 580 -14.51 -1.09 8.16
CA GLY A 580 -14.59 -0.54 9.50
C GLY A 580 -14.07 0.91 9.54
N ASN A 581 -14.07 1.48 10.74
CA ASN A 581 -13.64 2.87 10.98
C ASN A 581 -12.32 3.00 11.77
N LEU A 582 -11.67 1.88 12.13
CA LEU A 582 -10.49 1.84 12.99
C LEU A 582 -9.23 2.34 12.29
N GLU A 583 -8.98 1.86 11.08
CA GLU A 583 -7.86 2.24 10.22
C GLU A 583 -7.91 3.71 9.78
N TRP A 584 -9.05 4.35 9.97
CA TRP A 584 -9.27 5.77 9.65
C TRP A 584 -9.06 6.68 10.85
N LEU A 585 -8.93 6.16 12.09
CA LEU A 585 -8.74 6.96 13.31
C LEU A 585 -7.57 7.96 13.19
N PRO A 586 -7.59 9.10 13.92
CA PRO A 586 -6.56 10.12 13.74
C PRO A 586 -5.18 9.58 14.08
N GLY A 587 -4.18 10.01 13.30
CA GLY A 587 -2.79 9.64 13.51
C GLY A 587 -2.01 9.63 12.20
N ARG A 588 -0.76 9.14 12.26
CA ARG A 588 0.11 9.03 11.08
C ARG A 588 -0.47 8.10 10.03
N SER A 589 -0.10 8.32 8.77
CA SER A 589 -0.59 7.52 7.62
C SER A 589 0.00 6.10 7.55
N VAL A 590 1.26 5.94 7.97
CA VAL A 590 1.98 4.66 8.02
C VAL A 590 3.09 4.76 9.06
N ALA A 591 3.65 3.63 9.51
CA ALA A 591 4.68 3.58 10.55
C ALA A 591 4.21 4.31 11.84
N LEU A 592 3.11 3.79 12.40
CA LEU A 592 2.40 4.41 13.52
C LEU A 592 3.25 4.51 14.79
N GLY A 593 2.98 5.56 15.54
CA GLY A 593 3.45 5.84 16.89
C GLY A 593 2.47 5.34 17.96
N SER A 594 2.95 5.20 19.18
CA SER A 594 2.10 4.83 20.34
C SER A 594 1.07 5.90 20.74
N ASP A 595 1.14 7.08 20.11
CA ASP A 595 0.17 8.18 20.19
C ASP A 595 -0.93 8.12 19.11
N ASP A 596 -0.81 7.24 18.11
CA ASP A 596 -1.76 7.11 17.01
C ASP A 596 -2.97 6.25 17.42
N PHE A 597 -4.18 6.77 17.23
CA PHE A 597 -5.40 6.13 17.71
C PHE A 597 -5.71 4.74 17.13
N PRO A 598 -5.39 4.40 15.87
CA PRO A 598 -5.51 3.03 15.39
C PRO A 598 -4.68 2.05 16.24
N GLN A 599 -3.45 2.43 16.60
CA GLN A 599 -2.56 1.62 17.42
C GLN A 599 -2.98 1.59 18.89
N ILE A 600 -3.51 2.70 19.43
CA ILE A 600 -4.10 2.73 20.79
C ILE A 600 -5.31 1.79 20.87
N ALA A 601 -6.19 1.87 19.87
CA ALA A 601 -7.44 1.13 19.84
C ALA A 601 -7.23 -0.36 19.60
N LEU A 602 -6.34 -0.79 18.70
CA LEU A 602 -6.13 -2.22 18.41
C LEU A 602 -4.96 -2.85 19.20
N LYS A 603 -3.98 -2.03 19.62
CA LYS A 603 -2.68 -2.47 20.12
C LYS A 603 -2.05 -3.51 19.19
N THR A 604 -1.78 -4.69 19.71
CA THR A 604 -0.96 -5.74 19.10
C THR A 604 -1.78 -6.98 18.74
N LEU A 605 -3.11 -6.87 18.70
CA LEU A 605 -4.02 -7.96 18.37
C LEU A 605 -3.95 -8.28 16.86
N PRO A 606 -3.71 -9.54 16.45
CA PRO A 606 -3.75 -9.96 15.06
C PRO A 606 -5.07 -9.59 14.39
N ASN A 607 -4.99 -8.87 13.26
CA ASN A 607 -6.15 -8.36 12.53
C ASN A 607 -6.26 -9.01 11.16
N LEU A 608 -7.36 -9.71 10.91
CA LEU A 608 -7.70 -10.29 9.63
C LEU A 608 -8.86 -9.52 9.01
N TYR A 609 -8.89 -9.41 7.67
CA TYR A 609 -9.82 -8.52 7.01
C TYR A 609 -10.30 -9.08 5.67
N PRO A 610 -11.50 -9.72 5.62
CA PRO A 610 -12.23 -9.93 4.38
C PRO A 610 -12.48 -8.60 3.67
N PHE A 611 -11.96 -8.44 2.46
CA PHE A 611 -11.98 -7.16 1.74
C PHE A 611 -12.26 -7.33 0.25
N ILE A 612 -12.99 -6.41 -0.38
CA ILE A 612 -13.32 -6.54 -1.81
C ILE A 612 -12.08 -6.35 -2.69
N VAL A 613 -11.84 -7.26 -3.64
CA VAL A 613 -10.62 -7.28 -4.47
C VAL A 613 -10.41 -6.02 -5.33
N ASN A 614 -11.49 -5.32 -5.67
CA ASN A 614 -11.45 -4.15 -6.54
C ASN A 614 -11.29 -2.81 -5.82
N ASP A 615 -11.01 -2.82 -4.51
CA ASP A 615 -10.75 -1.63 -3.72
C ASP A 615 -9.38 -1.62 -3.04
N PRO A 616 -8.30 -1.51 -3.83
CA PRO A 616 -6.92 -1.55 -3.33
C PRO A 616 -6.58 -0.43 -2.35
N GLY A 617 -7.18 0.75 -2.53
CA GLY A 617 -6.80 1.95 -1.78
C GLY A 617 -7.11 1.81 -0.29
N GLU A 618 -8.34 1.43 0.03
CA GLU A 618 -8.77 1.30 1.42
C GLU A 618 -8.19 0.05 2.09
N GLY A 619 -8.05 -1.06 1.34
CA GLY A 619 -7.35 -2.24 1.86
C GLY A 619 -5.88 -1.94 2.21
N ALA A 620 -5.19 -1.12 1.42
CA ALA A 620 -3.84 -0.66 1.75
C ALA A 620 -3.81 0.15 3.06
N GLN A 621 -4.83 0.98 3.31
CA GLN A 621 -4.95 1.73 4.56
C GLN A 621 -5.07 0.80 5.77
N ALA A 622 -5.91 -0.23 5.67
CA ALA A 622 -6.05 -1.25 6.71
C ALA A 622 -4.71 -1.99 6.97
N LYS A 623 -4.01 -2.41 5.92
CA LYS A 623 -2.68 -3.06 6.03
C LYS A 623 -1.66 -2.18 6.74
N ARG A 624 -1.64 -0.88 6.44
CA ARG A 624 -0.60 0.07 6.89
C ARG A 624 -0.85 0.68 8.26
N ARG A 625 -2.11 0.77 8.69
CA ARG A 625 -2.52 1.45 9.95
C ARG A 625 -3.09 0.51 11.01
N SER A 626 -3.38 -0.74 10.66
CA SER A 626 -3.89 -1.73 11.62
C SER A 626 -3.20 -3.08 11.51
N SER A 627 -2.09 -3.15 10.75
CA SER A 627 -1.35 -4.38 10.48
C SER A 627 -2.26 -5.52 9.99
N ALA A 628 -3.25 -5.19 9.16
CA ALA A 628 -4.24 -6.16 8.70
C ALA A 628 -3.63 -7.16 7.70
N VAL A 629 -4.00 -8.43 7.84
CA VAL A 629 -3.90 -9.42 6.76
C VAL A 629 -5.21 -9.39 5.99
N ILE A 630 -5.15 -8.90 4.76
CA ILE A 630 -6.31 -8.93 3.87
C ILE A 630 -6.54 -10.37 3.40
N VAL A 631 -7.80 -10.77 3.33
CA VAL A 631 -8.23 -11.97 2.60
C VAL A 631 -9.27 -11.51 1.62
N ASP A 632 -8.85 -11.29 0.38
CA ASP A 632 -9.70 -10.64 -0.60
C ASP A 632 -10.88 -11.51 -1.02
N HIS A 633 -11.96 -10.86 -1.47
CA HIS A 633 -13.15 -11.53 -1.97
C HIS A 633 -13.63 -10.96 -3.29
N LEU A 634 -14.40 -11.79 -3.99
CA LEU A 634 -14.95 -11.47 -5.29
C LEU A 634 -15.89 -10.26 -5.22
N THR A 635 -15.98 -9.53 -6.33
CA THR A 635 -17.00 -8.50 -6.50
C THR A 635 -18.38 -9.14 -6.61
N PRO A 636 -19.47 -8.43 -6.27
CA PRO A 636 -20.82 -8.91 -6.57
C PRO A 636 -20.97 -9.19 -8.07
N PRO A 637 -21.82 -10.17 -8.44
CA PRO A 637 -22.08 -10.47 -9.85
C PRO A 637 -22.67 -9.23 -10.53
N LEU A 638 -22.18 -8.95 -11.74
CA LEU A 638 -22.70 -7.90 -12.61
C LEU A 638 -23.65 -8.50 -13.64
N THR A 639 -24.67 -7.73 -14.01
CA THR A 639 -25.57 -8.02 -15.12
C THR A 639 -25.82 -6.75 -15.92
N ARG A 640 -26.36 -6.91 -17.13
CA ARG A 640 -26.86 -5.82 -17.96
C ARG A 640 -28.13 -5.27 -17.32
N ALA A 641 -28.24 -3.94 -17.20
CA ALA A 641 -29.39 -3.30 -16.54
C ALA A 641 -30.71 -3.60 -17.26
N GLY A 642 -30.68 -3.60 -18.60
CA GLY A 642 -31.90 -3.74 -19.40
C GLY A 642 -32.78 -2.49 -19.31
N LEU A 643 -33.95 -2.56 -19.95
CA LEU A 643 -34.99 -1.53 -19.87
C LEU A 643 -36.24 -2.12 -19.21
N TYR A 644 -37.04 -1.25 -18.58
CA TYR A 644 -38.28 -1.64 -17.91
C TYR A 644 -39.33 -0.54 -18.04
N GLU A 645 -40.60 -0.94 -17.95
CA GLU A 645 -41.77 -0.05 -17.92
C GLU A 645 -41.77 0.98 -19.07
N GLU A 646 -41.68 2.27 -18.76
CA GLU A 646 -41.75 3.36 -19.74
C GLU A 646 -40.52 3.40 -20.67
N LEU A 647 -39.35 2.98 -20.20
CA LEU A 647 -38.12 2.94 -21.01
C LEU A 647 -38.18 1.82 -22.07
N ASP A 648 -38.72 0.66 -21.71
CA ASP A 648 -38.98 -0.44 -22.66
C ASP A 648 -40.04 -0.03 -23.70
N LYS A 649 -41.09 0.68 -23.25
CA LYS A 649 -42.09 1.24 -24.15
C LYS A 649 -41.47 2.25 -25.13
N ALA A 650 -40.60 3.14 -24.65
CA ALA A 650 -39.92 4.13 -25.48
C ALA A 650 -39.03 3.48 -26.54
N GLU A 651 -38.29 2.43 -26.18
CA GLU A 651 -37.47 1.65 -27.14
C GLU A 651 -38.36 1.02 -28.22
N ARG A 652 -39.46 0.38 -27.85
CA ARG A 652 -40.39 -0.25 -28.81
C ARG A 652 -41.01 0.76 -29.77
N LEU A 653 -41.36 1.96 -29.29
CA LEU A 653 -41.88 3.04 -30.14
C LEU A 653 -40.81 3.53 -31.12
N LEU A 654 -39.56 3.69 -30.67
CA LEU A 654 -38.42 4.07 -31.53
C LEU A 654 -38.12 3.03 -32.60
N GLU A 655 -38.14 1.73 -32.24
CA GLU A 655 -37.93 0.66 -33.22
C GLU A 655 -39.05 0.63 -34.27
N GLU A 656 -40.30 0.81 -33.84
CA GLU A 656 -41.44 0.87 -34.75
C GLU A 656 -41.37 2.10 -35.66
N HIS A 657 -40.97 3.25 -35.11
CA HIS A 657 -40.74 4.49 -35.85
C HIS A 657 -39.68 4.28 -36.94
N ALA A 658 -38.50 3.76 -36.56
CA ALA A 658 -37.40 3.50 -37.50
C ALA A 658 -37.79 2.53 -38.62
N HIS A 659 -38.66 1.55 -38.33
CA HIS A 659 -39.20 0.64 -39.36
C HIS A 659 -40.17 1.34 -40.32
N CYS A 660 -40.97 2.27 -39.81
CA CYS A 660 -42.00 2.98 -40.56
C CYS A 660 -41.46 4.18 -41.35
N GLU A 661 -40.34 4.78 -40.94
CA GLU A 661 -39.78 6.01 -41.53
C GLU A 661 -39.65 5.92 -43.06
N THR A 662 -39.14 4.79 -43.58
CA THR A 662 -38.95 4.58 -45.02
C THR A 662 -40.18 4.00 -45.73
N LEU A 663 -40.96 3.16 -45.06
CA LEU A 663 -42.03 2.35 -45.69
C LEU A 663 -43.44 2.92 -45.49
N TYR A 664 -43.70 3.62 -44.39
CA TYR A 664 -45.01 4.14 -43.97
C TYR A 664 -44.88 5.51 -43.24
N PRO A 665 -44.57 6.62 -43.96
CA PRO A 665 -44.23 7.90 -43.33
C PRO A 665 -45.36 8.50 -42.46
N GLU A 666 -46.63 8.30 -42.82
CA GLU A 666 -47.76 8.78 -42.02
C GLU A 666 -47.81 8.11 -40.63
N ARG A 667 -47.47 6.81 -40.56
CA ARG A 667 -47.39 6.07 -39.29
C ARG A 667 -46.16 6.47 -38.48
N ALA A 668 -45.04 6.76 -39.13
CA ALA A 668 -43.86 7.28 -38.43
C ALA A 668 -44.18 8.60 -37.71
N HIS A 669 -44.91 9.51 -38.36
CA HIS A 669 -45.35 10.77 -37.75
C HIS A 669 -46.36 10.56 -36.60
N GLU A 670 -47.22 9.54 -36.64
CA GLU A 670 -48.08 9.19 -35.50
C GLU A 670 -47.24 8.68 -34.30
N LEU A 671 -46.23 7.86 -34.57
CA LEU A 671 -45.32 7.33 -33.55
C LEU A 671 -44.45 8.43 -32.92
N GLU A 672 -44.03 9.44 -33.69
CA GLU A 672 -43.35 10.63 -33.15
C GLU A 672 -44.20 11.32 -32.09
N HIS A 673 -45.49 11.55 -32.35
CA HIS A 673 -46.39 12.14 -31.35
C HIS A 673 -46.61 11.25 -30.13
N GLU A 674 -46.62 9.92 -30.30
CA GLU A 674 -46.69 9.00 -29.15
C GLU A 674 -45.41 9.05 -28.30
N ILE A 675 -44.24 9.19 -28.93
CA ILE A 675 -42.95 9.39 -28.24
C ILE A 675 -42.93 10.74 -27.53
N GLU A 676 -43.32 11.83 -28.19
CA GLU A 676 -43.42 13.17 -27.60
C GLU A 676 -44.33 13.16 -26.37
N HIS A 677 -45.53 12.58 -26.48
CA HIS A 677 -46.45 12.47 -25.36
C HIS A 677 -45.86 11.65 -24.21
N LEU A 678 -45.10 10.60 -24.49
CA LEU A 678 -44.40 9.82 -23.46
C LEU A 678 -43.34 10.69 -22.76
N LEU A 679 -42.53 11.43 -23.51
CA LEU A 679 -41.49 12.30 -22.97
C LEU A 679 -42.05 13.46 -22.13
N GLU A 680 -43.20 14.03 -22.51
CA GLU A 680 -43.87 15.09 -21.74
C GLU A 680 -44.32 14.67 -20.34
N HIS A 681 -44.52 13.35 -20.12
CA HIS A 681 -45.04 12.81 -18.86
C HIS A 681 -44.01 12.00 -18.07
N ALA A 682 -42.86 11.68 -18.68
CA ALA A 682 -41.79 10.92 -18.05
C ALA A 682 -40.88 11.84 -17.22
N GLU A 683 -40.72 11.58 -15.93
CA GLU A 683 -39.82 12.37 -15.06
C GLU A 683 -38.33 12.26 -15.48
N TRP A 684 -37.94 11.15 -16.11
CA TRP A 684 -36.57 10.92 -16.58
C TRP A 684 -36.24 11.64 -17.90
N SER A 685 -37.23 12.21 -18.60
CA SER A 685 -36.98 12.92 -19.87
C SER A 685 -36.13 14.18 -19.69
N GLU A 686 -36.10 14.76 -18.48
CA GLU A 686 -35.21 15.86 -18.11
C GLU A 686 -33.71 15.47 -18.12
N GLU A 687 -33.39 14.17 -18.07
CA GLU A 687 -32.01 13.67 -18.15
C GLU A 687 -31.50 13.51 -19.58
N LEU A 688 -32.38 13.64 -20.59
CA LEU A 688 -31.99 13.56 -21.99
C LEU A 688 -31.09 14.75 -22.36
N PRO A 689 -29.99 14.52 -23.12
CA PRO A 689 -29.17 15.61 -23.59
C PRO A 689 -29.96 16.51 -24.55
N GLU A 690 -29.71 17.82 -24.48
CA GLU A 690 -30.21 18.76 -25.50
C GLU A 690 -29.54 18.43 -26.85
N ASP A 691 -30.30 17.90 -27.80
CA ASP A 691 -29.87 17.54 -29.15
C ASP A 691 -30.83 18.16 -30.17
N ASP A 692 -30.32 18.48 -31.37
CA ASP A 692 -31.13 18.94 -32.50
C ASP A 692 -32.06 17.82 -33.00
N ASP A 693 -31.72 16.55 -32.72
CA ASP A 693 -32.55 15.37 -32.98
C ASP A 693 -32.97 14.66 -31.67
N PRO A 694 -34.20 14.90 -31.16
CA PRO A 694 -34.67 14.33 -29.91
C PRO A 694 -34.84 12.80 -29.96
N LEU A 695 -35.09 12.21 -31.13
CA LEU A 695 -35.20 10.76 -31.27
C LEU A 695 -33.83 10.09 -31.17
N ASN A 696 -32.80 10.71 -31.74
CA ASN A 696 -31.43 10.25 -31.60
C ASN A 696 -30.91 10.37 -30.15
N ALA A 697 -31.24 11.49 -29.47
CA ALA A 697 -30.94 11.68 -28.05
C ALA A 697 -31.58 10.57 -27.19
N LEU A 698 -32.87 10.30 -27.43
CA LEU A 698 -33.61 9.24 -26.74
C LEU A 698 -33.01 7.86 -27.02
N SER A 699 -32.75 7.53 -28.29
CA SER A 699 -32.14 6.25 -28.69
C SER A 699 -30.78 6.02 -28.02
N SER A 700 -29.92 7.06 -28.00
CA SER A 700 -28.60 7.00 -27.39
C SER A 700 -28.68 6.79 -25.88
N HIS A 701 -29.56 7.54 -25.21
CA HIS A 701 -29.77 7.44 -23.77
C HIS A 701 -30.33 6.07 -23.35
N LEU A 702 -31.34 5.55 -24.07
CA LEU A 702 -31.88 4.21 -23.82
C LEU A 702 -30.82 3.13 -24.02
N CYS A 703 -29.99 3.24 -25.06
CA CYS A 703 -28.90 2.31 -25.30
C CYS A 703 -27.89 2.32 -24.13
N GLU A 704 -27.46 3.50 -23.67
CA GLU A 704 -26.54 3.63 -22.53
C GLU A 704 -27.11 3.02 -21.24
N LEU A 705 -28.38 3.33 -20.92
CA LEU A 705 -29.07 2.77 -19.76
C LEU A 705 -29.18 1.25 -19.86
N LYS A 706 -29.62 0.74 -21.02
CA LYS A 706 -29.80 -0.70 -21.26
C LYS A 706 -28.49 -1.47 -21.11
N GLU A 707 -27.39 -0.95 -21.68
CA GLU A 707 -26.07 -1.60 -21.68
C GLU A 707 -25.29 -1.49 -20.37
N SER A 708 -25.68 -0.54 -19.51
CA SER A 708 -25.02 -0.30 -18.23
C SER A 708 -24.92 -1.58 -17.38
N GLN A 709 -23.72 -1.84 -16.86
CA GLN A 709 -23.46 -3.00 -16.00
C GLN A 709 -23.75 -2.65 -14.54
N ILE A 710 -24.80 -3.26 -13.99
CA ILE A 710 -25.22 -3.08 -12.59
C ILE A 710 -25.00 -4.35 -11.78
N ARG A 711 -25.06 -4.24 -10.46
CA ARG A 711 -24.94 -5.40 -9.56
C ARG A 711 -26.25 -6.17 -9.52
N SER A 712 -26.24 -7.47 -9.74
CA SER A 712 -27.43 -8.36 -9.64
C SER A 712 -27.59 -9.01 -8.26
N GLY A 713 -26.96 -8.42 -7.24
CA GLY A 713 -26.98 -8.88 -5.86
C GLY A 713 -25.71 -8.52 -5.10
N LEU A 714 -25.46 -9.27 -4.03
CA LEU A 714 -24.26 -9.18 -3.21
C LEU A 714 -23.45 -10.48 -3.31
N HIS A 715 -22.15 -10.38 -3.11
CA HIS A 715 -21.28 -11.56 -2.96
C HIS A 715 -21.49 -12.19 -1.58
N ILE A 716 -21.44 -13.52 -1.49
CA ILE A 716 -21.36 -14.25 -0.22
C ILE A 716 -19.97 -14.87 -0.14
N PHE A 717 -19.22 -14.53 0.91
CA PHE A 717 -17.82 -14.94 1.06
C PHE A 717 -17.65 -16.47 0.95
N GLY A 718 -16.80 -16.92 0.03
CA GLY A 718 -16.58 -18.33 -0.29
C GLY A 718 -17.65 -19.01 -1.15
N GLN A 719 -18.60 -18.26 -1.72
CA GLN A 719 -19.63 -18.80 -2.62
C GLN A 719 -19.54 -18.16 -4.00
N LEU A 720 -19.57 -18.97 -5.05
CA LEU A 720 -19.63 -18.46 -6.42
C LEU A 720 -21.07 -18.10 -6.78
N PRO A 721 -21.28 -17.11 -7.66
CA PRO A 721 -22.58 -16.92 -8.30
C PRO A 721 -23.07 -18.23 -8.95
N GLU A 722 -24.36 -18.51 -8.84
CA GLU A 722 -25.03 -19.68 -9.43
C GLU A 722 -26.04 -19.27 -10.50
N GLY A 723 -26.42 -20.22 -11.37
CA GLY A 723 -27.43 -20.02 -12.42
C GLY A 723 -27.11 -18.85 -13.34
N GLU A 724 -28.11 -18.04 -13.65
CA GLU A 724 -27.97 -16.88 -14.56
C GLU A 724 -26.94 -15.87 -14.07
N LYS A 725 -26.83 -15.64 -12.75
CA LYS A 725 -25.83 -14.71 -12.20
C LYS A 725 -24.39 -15.12 -12.51
N ARG A 726 -24.13 -16.43 -12.59
CA ARG A 726 -22.83 -16.98 -12.99
C ARG A 726 -22.52 -16.64 -14.44
N THR A 727 -23.49 -16.88 -15.32
CA THR A 727 -23.37 -16.62 -16.75
C THR A 727 -23.13 -15.13 -17.02
N ASP A 728 -23.90 -14.26 -16.38
CA ASP A 728 -23.80 -12.80 -16.55
C ASP A 728 -22.46 -12.28 -16.06
N PHE A 729 -22.01 -12.80 -14.92
CA PHE A 729 -20.72 -12.41 -14.39
C PHE A 729 -19.57 -12.87 -15.29
N LEU A 730 -19.56 -14.12 -15.76
CA LEU A 730 -18.55 -14.59 -16.72
C LEU A 730 -18.59 -13.80 -18.03
N LEU A 731 -19.79 -13.47 -18.53
CA LEU A 731 -19.96 -12.61 -19.69
C LEU A 731 -19.30 -11.26 -19.46
N SER A 732 -19.53 -10.62 -18.31
CA SER A 732 -18.89 -9.35 -17.95
C SER A 732 -17.35 -9.43 -17.91
N LEU A 733 -16.77 -10.57 -17.50
CA LEU A 733 -15.32 -10.80 -17.49
C LEU A 733 -14.73 -11.03 -18.89
N LEU A 734 -15.57 -11.49 -19.83
CA LEU A 734 -15.20 -11.79 -21.20
C LEU A 734 -15.39 -10.59 -22.16
N ARG A 735 -16.07 -9.52 -21.73
CA ARG A 735 -16.35 -8.33 -22.55
C ARG A 735 -15.10 -7.57 -22.98
N MET A 736 -14.16 -7.34 -22.06
CA MET A 736 -13.01 -6.47 -22.34
C MET A 736 -11.98 -7.16 -23.25
N PRO A 737 -11.58 -6.53 -24.38
CA PRO A 737 -10.45 -6.99 -25.17
C PRO A 737 -9.12 -6.74 -24.44
N SER A 738 -8.07 -7.45 -24.86
CA SER A 738 -6.68 -7.19 -24.50
C SER A 738 -5.80 -7.20 -25.75
N VAL A 739 -4.52 -6.86 -25.61
CA VAL A 739 -3.55 -6.93 -26.72
C VAL A 739 -3.47 -8.34 -27.33
N GLU A 740 -3.74 -9.38 -26.53
CA GLU A 740 -3.58 -10.78 -26.92
C GLU A 740 -4.89 -11.45 -27.37
N ARG A 741 -6.04 -10.86 -27.03
CA ARG A 741 -7.36 -11.45 -27.34
C ARG A 741 -8.46 -10.40 -27.55
N PRO A 742 -9.41 -10.63 -28.48
CA PRO A 742 -10.63 -9.83 -28.57
C PRO A 742 -11.52 -10.02 -27.33
N GLY A 743 -12.48 -9.10 -27.15
CA GLY A 743 -13.63 -9.32 -26.28
C GLY A 743 -14.60 -10.33 -26.91
N LEU A 744 -15.46 -10.95 -26.10
CA LEU A 744 -16.37 -11.99 -26.59
C LEU A 744 -17.33 -11.50 -27.67
N LEU A 745 -17.87 -10.28 -27.53
CA LEU A 745 -18.77 -9.71 -28.53
C LEU A 745 -18.04 -9.49 -29.87
N GLN A 746 -16.86 -8.89 -29.86
CA GLN A 746 -16.04 -8.72 -31.06
C GLN A 746 -15.69 -10.08 -31.71
N ALA A 747 -15.33 -11.06 -30.89
CA ALA A 747 -15.00 -12.40 -31.38
C ALA A 747 -16.19 -13.09 -32.04
N LEU A 748 -17.39 -12.99 -31.47
CA LEU A 748 -18.61 -13.56 -32.06
C LEU A 748 -18.98 -12.86 -33.38
N LEU A 749 -18.71 -11.56 -33.49
CA LEU A 749 -18.90 -10.80 -34.74
C LEU A 749 -17.79 -11.05 -35.77
N GLY A 750 -16.71 -11.74 -35.40
CA GLY A 750 -15.51 -11.89 -36.24
C GLY A 750 -14.81 -10.57 -36.54
N LYS A 751 -14.84 -9.63 -35.58
CA LYS A 751 -14.25 -8.30 -35.68
C LYS A 751 -12.95 -8.21 -34.88
N GLU A 752 -12.12 -7.23 -35.22
CA GLU A 752 -10.88 -6.92 -34.51
C GLU A 752 -11.15 -6.37 -33.10
N PRO A 753 -10.18 -6.46 -32.17
CA PRO A 753 -10.35 -6.01 -30.77
C PRO A 753 -10.70 -4.52 -30.59
N ASP A 754 -10.35 -3.67 -31.56
CA ASP A 754 -10.61 -2.23 -31.56
C ASP A 754 -11.94 -1.84 -32.25
N PHE A 755 -12.72 -2.83 -32.70
CA PHE A 755 -14.03 -2.57 -33.27
C PHE A 755 -14.96 -1.94 -32.23
N ASP A 756 -15.46 -0.76 -32.58
CA ASP A 756 -16.40 -0.01 -31.78
C ASP A 756 -17.79 -0.67 -31.83
N LEU A 757 -18.18 -1.28 -30.70
CA LEU A 757 -19.50 -1.88 -30.53
C LEU A 757 -20.62 -0.84 -30.59
N ASP A 758 -20.29 0.45 -30.43
CA ASP A 758 -21.26 1.53 -30.48
C ASP A 758 -21.77 1.85 -31.90
N THR A 759 -21.10 1.29 -32.91
CA THR A 759 -21.57 1.33 -34.30
C THR A 759 -22.71 0.35 -34.61
N LEU A 760 -23.05 -0.55 -33.69
CA LEU A 760 -24.13 -1.51 -33.87
C LEU A 760 -25.49 -0.89 -33.57
N SER A 761 -26.53 -1.28 -34.31
CA SER A 761 -27.91 -0.96 -33.96
C SER A 761 -28.30 -1.60 -32.62
N ILE A 762 -29.27 -1.01 -31.92
CA ILE A 762 -29.82 -1.53 -30.66
C ILE A 762 -30.16 -3.03 -30.78
N ARG A 763 -30.95 -3.39 -31.80
CA ARG A 763 -31.29 -4.78 -32.10
C ARG A 763 -30.06 -5.66 -32.38
N GLY A 764 -29.08 -5.15 -33.12
CA GLY A 764 -27.85 -5.87 -33.41
C GLY A 764 -27.04 -6.16 -32.14
N ARG A 765 -27.06 -5.24 -31.16
CA ARG A 765 -26.46 -5.46 -29.84
C ARG A 765 -27.18 -6.52 -29.03
N ASP A 766 -28.51 -6.50 -29.03
CA ASP A 766 -29.30 -7.52 -28.32
C ASP A 766 -29.06 -8.93 -28.87
N GLU A 767 -29.06 -9.08 -30.20
CA GLU A 767 -28.82 -10.36 -30.86
C GLU A 767 -27.42 -10.93 -30.53
N ILE A 768 -26.38 -10.07 -30.52
CA ILE A 768 -25.02 -10.52 -30.21
C ILE A 768 -24.83 -10.80 -28.71
N GLU A 769 -25.48 -10.04 -27.83
CA GLU A 769 -25.46 -10.25 -26.38
C GLU A 769 -26.14 -11.57 -26.01
N GLU A 770 -27.28 -11.87 -26.62
CA GLU A 770 -27.97 -13.16 -26.44
C GLU A 770 -27.12 -14.32 -26.96
N LEU A 771 -26.50 -14.16 -28.13
CA LEU A 771 -25.57 -15.16 -28.66
C LEU A 771 -24.38 -15.39 -27.72
N ALA A 772 -23.85 -14.32 -27.11
CA ALA A 772 -22.76 -14.40 -26.15
C ALA A 772 -23.17 -15.11 -24.85
N ARG A 773 -24.35 -14.81 -24.31
CA ARG A 773 -24.93 -15.52 -23.16
C ARG A 773 -25.07 -17.02 -23.47
N ASN A 774 -25.59 -17.36 -24.64
CA ASN A 774 -25.73 -18.76 -25.08
C ASN A 774 -24.37 -19.46 -25.23
N TRP A 775 -23.36 -18.76 -25.74
CA TRP A 775 -21.99 -19.28 -25.85
C TRP A 775 -21.38 -19.56 -24.48
N VAL A 776 -21.52 -18.64 -23.52
CA VAL A 776 -21.02 -18.82 -22.15
C VAL A 776 -21.72 -19.99 -21.46
N ASN A 777 -23.04 -20.14 -21.60
CA ASN A 777 -23.78 -21.29 -21.07
C ASN A 777 -23.29 -22.63 -21.67
N TYR A 778 -23.07 -22.66 -22.98
CA TYR A 778 -22.58 -23.85 -23.68
C TYR A 778 -21.17 -24.23 -23.21
N GLU A 779 -20.24 -23.28 -23.11
CA GLU A 779 -18.86 -23.56 -22.70
C GLU A 779 -18.77 -23.98 -21.22
N GLN A 780 -19.60 -23.42 -20.33
CA GLN A 780 -19.66 -23.85 -18.93
C GLN A 780 -20.13 -25.30 -18.77
N THR A 781 -21.21 -25.68 -19.46
CA THR A 781 -21.78 -27.03 -19.39
C THR A 781 -20.88 -28.08 -20.05
N ARG A 782 -20.17 -27.71 -21.13
CA ARG A 782 -19.15 -28.54 -21.78
C ARG A 782 -17.99 -28.89 -20.84
N HIS A 783 -17.64 -27.99 -19.91
CA HIS A 783 -16.62 -28.24 -18.89
C HIS A 783 -17.12 -29.16 -17.76
N GLU A 784 -18.39 -29.03 -17.36
CA GLU A 784 -19.00 -29.83 -16.28
C GLU A 784 -19.36 -31.27 -16.71
N LEU A 785 -19.66 -31.47 -18.00
CA LEU A 785 -19.96 -32.79 -18.58
C LEU A 785 -18.81 -33.24 -19.49
N SER A 786 -17.88 -34.04 -18.96
CA SER A 786 -16.91 -34.81 -19.75
C SER A 786 -17.57 -35.98 -20.51
N GLY A 787 -18.72 -35.73 -21.14
CA GLY A 787 -19.51 -36.70 -21.89
C GLY A 787 -20.98 -36.30 -21.95
N SER A 788 -21.44 -36.01 -23.18
CA SER A 788 -22.84 -35.86 -23.63
C SER A 788 -23.67 -34.69 -23.07
N ALA A 789 -23.82 -33.65 -23.90
CA ALA A 789 -25.10 -32.98 -24.13
C ALA A 789 -25.12 -32.41 -25.56
N ASP A 790 -25.93 -33.02 -26.42
CA ASP A 790 -26.26 -32.53 -27.77
C ASP A 790 -27.28 -31.38 -27.65
N VAL A 791 -26.84 -30.16 -27.95
CA VAL A 791 -27.72 -29.09 -28.42
C VAL A 791 -27.03 -28.43 -29.62
N PRO A 792 -27.63 -28.42 -30.83
CA PRO A 792 -27.00 -27.82 -32.01
C PRO A 792 -27.21 -26.30 -31.99
N LEU A 793 -26.48 -25.60 -31.12
CA LEU A 793 -26.24 -24.17 -31.28
C LEU A 793 -24.96 -24.01 -32.10
N THR A 794 -25.08 -23.53 -33.33
CA THR A 794 -23.94 -23.18 -34.18
C THR A 794 -23.42 -21.81 -33.79
N PHE A 795 -22.25 -21.78 -33.14
CA PHE A 795 -21.48 -20.57 -32.89
C PHE A 795 -20.48 -20.32 -34.03
N PRO A 796 -20.15 -19.05 -34.33
CA PRO A 796 -19.10 -18.75 -35.30
C PRO A 796 -17.75 -19.31 -34.81
N GLU A 797 -17.07 -20.04 -35.68
CA GLU A 797 -15.75 -20.60 -35.40
C GLU A 797 -14.68 -19.81 -36.17
N ASN A 798 -14.07 -18.86 -35.47
CA ASN A 798 -12.97 -18.05 -35.96
C ASN A 798 -11.79 -18.06 -34.96
N GLU A 799 -10.66 -17.46 -35.35
CA GLU A 799 -9.46 -17.44 -34.51
C GLU A 799 -9.71 -16.77 -33.14
N GLY A 800 -10.52 -15.71 -33.09
CA GLY A 800 -10.88 -15.01 -31.86
C GLY A 800 -11.62 -15.89 -30.87
N ILE A 801 -12.65 -16.63 -31.34
CA ILE A 801 -13.40 -17.59 -30.50
C ILE A 801 -12.53 -18.75 -30.04
N GLN A 802 -11.64 -19.27 -30.89
CA GLN A 802 -10.71 -20.33 -30.49
C GLN A 802 -9.73 -19.87 -29.40
N LYS A 803 -9.19 -18.65 -29.52
CA LYS A 803 -8.34 -18.02 -28.49
C LYS A 803 -9.11 -17.82 -27.18
N LEU A 804 -10.32 -17.26 -27.25
CA LEU A 804 -11.16 -17.03 -26.08
C LEU A 804 -11.57 -18.33 -25.39
N ARG A 805 -11.95 -19.37 -26.14
CA ARG A 805 -12.28 -20.68 -25.59
C ARG A 805 -11.10 -21.27 -24.84
N ARG A 806 -9.90 -21.26 -25.44
CA ARG A 806 -8.68 -21.75 -24.79
C ARG A 806 -8.42 -20.99 -23.49
N TRP A 807 -8.44 -19.67 -23.56
CA TRP A 807 -8.20 -18.80 -22.40
C TRP A 807 -9.27 -18.95 -21.31
N LEU A 808 -10.54 -19.13 -21.68
CA LEU A 808 -11.64 -19.38 -20.75
C LEU A 808 -11.38 -20.63 -19.92
N HIS A 809 -11.05 -21.75 -20.56
CA HIS A 809 -10.87 -23.05 -19.90
C HIS A 809 -9.52 -23.21 -19.21
N GLU A 810 -8.44 -22.65 -19.77
CA GLU A 810 -7.09 -22.79 -19.21
C GLU A 810 -6.79 -21.75 -18.12
N THR A 811 -7.43 -20.57 -18.17
CA THR A 811 -7.10 -19.43 -17.28
C THR A 811 -8.29 -18.95 -16.47
N LEU A 812 -9.38 -18.51 -17.12
CA LEU A 812 -10.47 -17.81 -16.41
C LEU A 812 -11.26 -18.73 -15.48
N LEU A 813 -11.81 -19.83 -15.98
CA LEU A 813 -12.63 -20.75 -15.17
C LEU A 813 -11.84 -21.35 -14.00
N PRO A 814 -10.59 -21.85 -14.16
CA PRO A 814 -9.82 -22.35 -13.02
C PRO A 814 -9.60 -21.31 -11.92
N ARG A 815 -9.32 -20.05 -12.28
CA ARG A 815 -9.17 -18.95 -11.31
C ARG A 815 -10.51 -18.58 -10.68
N PHE A 816 -11.57 -18.51 -11.45
CA PHE A 816 -12.92 -18.22 -10.96
C PHE A 816 -13.39 -19.28 -9.96
N MET A 817 -13.25 -20.58 -10.27
CA MET A 817 -13.68 -21.66 -9.39
C MET A 817 -12.95 -21.66 -8.04
N ARG A 818 -11.68 -21.25 -8.02
CA ARG A 818 -10.89 -21.12 -6.78
C ARG A 818 -11.33 -19.97 -5.87
N CYS A 819 -12.18 -19.04 -6.35
CA CYS A 819 -12.77 -18.01 -5.50
C CYS A 819 -13.73 -18.60 -4.44
N ALA A 820 -14.18 -19.85 -4.61
CA ALA A 820 -14.90 -20.58 -3.56
C ALA A 820 -14.02 -20.88 -2.32
N GLU A 821 -12.69 -20.73 -2.41
CA GLU A 821 -11.75 -21.01 -1.31
C GLU A 821 -11.54 -19.83 -0.34
N GLU A 822 -12.26 -18.72 -0.48
CA GLU A 822 -12.11 -17.52 0.37
C GLU A 822 -12.23 -17.81 1.88
N THR A 823 -13.24 -18.58 2.29
CA THR A 823 -13.44 -19.02 3.70
C THR A 823 -12.26 -19.85 4.20
N ARG A 824 -11.74 -20.73 3.34
CA ARG A 824 -10.55 -21.53 3.64
C ARG A 824 -9.33 -20.66 3.85
N SER A 825 -9.09 -19.67 2.99
CA SER A 825 -7.97 -18.74 3.16
C SER A 825 -8.05 -17.96 4.46
N LEU A 826 -9.24 -17.47 4.83
CA LEU A 826 -9.44 -16.77 6.10
C LEU A 826 -9.20 -17.68 7.31
N ALA A 827 -9.66 -18.93 7.26
CA ALA A 827 -9.39 -19.91 8.30
C ALA A 827 -7.89 -20.25 8.42
N LEU A 828 -7.16 -20.38 7.30
CA LEU A 828 -5.70 -20.56 7.33
C LEU A 828 -4.99 -19.36 7.99
N ALA A 829 -5.46 -18.14 7.72
CA ALA A 829 -4.96 -16.95 8.39
C ALA A 829 -5.20 -16.98 9.91
N LEU A 830 -6.39 -17.43 10.35
CA LEU A 830 -6.69 -17.65 11.78
C LEU A 830 -5.86 -18.77 12.43
N GLU A 831 -5.32 -19.70 11.64
CA GLU A 831 -4.35 -20.70 12.10
C GLU A 831 -2.93 -20.10 12.18
N GLY A 832 -2.76 -18.80 11.96
CA GLY A 832 -1.47 -18.12 11.97
C GLY A 832 -0.57 -18.58 10.82
N ARG A 833 -1.13 -18.94 9.66
CA ARG A 833 -0.39 -19.34 8.46
C ARG A 833 -0.16 -18.19 7.50
N PHE A 834 0.73 -18.41 6.53
CA PHE A 834 0.98 -17.43 5.48
C PHE A 834 -0.21 -17.39 4.51
N VAL A 835 -0.69 -16.19 4.17
CA VAL A 835 -1.72 -15.97 3.15
C VAL A 835 -1.04 -15.45 1.89
N SER A 836 -1.18 -16.18 0.80
CA SER A 836 -0.49 -15.88 -0.45
C SER A 836 -0.87 -14.50 -0.98
N PRO A 837 0.10 -13.68 -1.43
CA PRO A 837 -0.19 -12.36 -1.98
C PRO A 837 -0.82 -12.45 -3.38
N GLY A 838 -1.48 -11.39 -3.81
CA GLY A 838 -2.06 -11.26 -5.14
C GLY A 838 -2.25 -9.80 -5.56
N PRO A 839 -2.34 -9.49 -6.87
CA PRO A 839 -2.72 -8.16 -7.30
C PRO A 839 -4.18 -7.88 -6.95
N SER A 840 -4.51 -6.60 -6.85
CA SER A 840 -5.87 -6.08 -6.64
C SER A 840 -6.31 -5.23 -7.83
N GLY A 841 -7.62 -5.04 -7.99
CA GLY A 841 -8.21 -4.35 -9.13
C GLY A 841 -9.59 -4.89 -9.54
N ALA A 842 -10.21 -4.27 -10.54
CA ALA A 842 -11.52 -4.69 -11.03
C ALA A 842 -11.37 -5.79 -12.09
N PRO A 843 -11.80 -7.05 -11.82
CA PRO A 843 -11.66 -8.13 -12.79
C PRO A 843 -12.45 -7.86 -14.08
N THR A 844 -13.55 -7.11 -13.98
CA THR A 844 -14.39 -6.67 -15.11
C THR A 844 -13.77 -5.57 -15.97
N ARG A 845 -12.66 -4.96 -15.53
CA ARG A 845 -11.84 -4.01 -16.32
C ARG A 845 -10.60 -4.70 -16.91
N GLY A 846 -10.72 -5.97 -17.27
CA GLY A 846 -9.64 -6.75 -17.91
C GLY A 846 -8.55 -7.25 -16.95
N ARG A 847 -8.64 -6.97 -15.64
CA ARG A 847 -7.65 -7.38 -14.63
C ARG A 847 -7.90 -8.79 -14.09
N ILE A 848 -7.84 -9.78 -14.96
CA ILE A 848 -8.13 -11.19 -14.63
C ILE A 848 -6.99 -11.82 -13.78
N ASP A 849 -5.84 -11.16 -13.70
CA ASP A 849 -4.72 -11.44 -12.78
C ASP A 849 -5.11 -11.33 -11.29
N VAL A 850 -6.19 -10.58 -10.98
CA VAL A 850 -6.72 -10.45 -9.61
C VAL A 850 -7.50 -11.68 -9.14
N LEU A 851 -7.79 -12.62 -10.04
CA LEU A 851 -8.35 -13.92 -9.67
C LEU A 851 -7.24 -14.99 -9.55
N PRO A 852 -7.38 -15.99 -8.67
CA PRO A 852 -8.47 -16.18 -7.72
C PRO A 852 -8.43 -15.17 -6.56
N THR A 853 -9.56 -14.98 -5.90
CA THR A 853 -9.64 -14.30 -4.60
C THR A 853 -9.27 -15.26 -3.45
N GLY A 854 -9.35 -14.80 -2.20
CA GLY A 854 -8.80 -15.47 -1.02
C GLY A 854 -7.31 -15.19 -0.80
N ARG A 855 -6.80 -14.05 -1.28
CA ARG A 855 -5.38 -13.65 -1.22
C ARG A 855 -5.16 -12.40 -0.39
N ASN A 856 -3.94 -12.24 0.11
CA ASN A 856 -3.51 -11.03 0.80
C ASN A 856 -3.04 -9.99 -0.21
N PHE A 857 -3.98 -9.30 -0.87
CA PHE A 857 -3.63 -8.47 -2.00
C PHE A 857 -2.60 -7.39 -1.65
N TYR A 858 -1.79 -7.01 -2.62
CA TYR A 858 -0.94 -5.82 -2.56
C TYR A 858 -1.57 -4.68 -3.37
N SER A 859 -1.13 -3.46 -3.08
CA SER A 859 -1.54 -2.26 -3.80
C SER A 859 -0.76 -2.11 -5.12
N VAL A 860 -0.43 -0.90 -5.54
CA VAL A 860 0.38 -0.64 -6.74
C VAL A 860 1.59 0.22 -6.36
N ASP A 861 2.68 0.12 -7.11
CA ASP A 861 3.82 1.04 -6.93
C ASP A 861 3.39 2.45 -7.35
N PRO A 862 3.27 3.41 -6.42
CA PRO A 862 2.79 4.75 -6.76
C PRO A 862 3.77 5.51 -7.68
N ARG A 863 5.01 5.04 -7.84
CA ARG A 863 6.03 5.69 -8.69
C ARG A 863 5.87 5.41 -10.17
N VAL A 864 5.09 4.38 -10.55
CA VAL A 864 4.82 4.07 -11.97
C VAL A 864 3.52 4.71 -12.48
N ILE A 865 2.89 5.56 -11.67
CA ILE A 865 1.60 6.17 -11.94
C ILE A 865 1.80 7.68 -12.23
N PRO A 866 1.22 8.23 -13.32
CA PRO A 866 0.39 7.53 -14.30
C PRO A 866 1.20 6.61 -15.22
N THR A 867 0.61 5.49 -15.63
CA THR A 867 1.18 4.58 -16.63
C THR A 867 1.05 5.17 -18.04
N GLN A 868 1.80 4.65 -19.01
CA GLN A 868 1.68 5.08 -20.41
C GLN A 868 0.29 4.81 -21.00
N THR A 869 -0.37 3.73 -20.60
CA THR A 869 -1.75 3.43 -21.01
C THR A 869 -2.72 4.44 -20.40
N ALA A 870 -2.58 4.71 -19.09
CA ALA A 870 -3.39 5.72 -18.40
C ALA A 870 -3.19 7.13 -18.98
N TRP A 871 -1.99 7.45 -19.46
CA TRP A 871 -1.73 8.70 -20.18
C TRP A 871 -2.63 8.86 -21.41
N ARG A 872 -2.76 7.82 -22.25
CA ARG A 872 -3.63 7.85 -23.43
C ARG A 872 -5.11 7.99 -23.04
N CYS A 873 -5.55 7.25 -22.02
CA CYS A 873 -6.92 7.36 -21.51
C CYS A 873 -7.20 8.76 -20.95
N GLY A 874 -6.32 9.29 -20.11
CA GLY A 874 -6.45 10.64 -19.55
C GLY A 874 -6.41 11.73 -20.61
N GLN A 875 -5.63 11.55 -21.67
CA GLN A 875 -5.64 12.46 -22.82
C GLN A 875 -7.00 12.46 -23.53
N ALA A 876 -7.55 11.29 -23.85
CA ALA A 876 -8.86 11.17 -24.48
C ALA A 876 -9.96 11.80 -23.60
N LEU A 877 -9.95 11.52 -22.28
CA LEU A 877 -10.88 12.11 -21.32
C LEU A 877 -10.77 13.65 -21.23
N ALA A 878 -9.57 14.20 -21.39
CA ALA A 878 -9.36 15.64 -21.40
C ALA A 878 -9.87 16.27 -22.71
N GLU A 879 -9.65 15.61 -23.84
CA GLU A 879 -10.12 16.06 -25.16
C GLU A 879 -11.65 16.03 -25.24
N GLU A 880 -12.28 14.95 -24.80
CA GLU A 880 -13.75 14.81 -24.76
C GLU A 880 -14.40 15.88 -23.87
N LEU A 881 -13.86 16.13 -22.67
CA LEU A 881 -14.34 17.19 -21.78
C LEU A 881 -14.26 18.56 -22.46
N ILE A 882 -13.14 18.85 -23.14
CA ILE A 882 -12.93 20.13 -23.82
C ILE A 882 -13.89 20.28 -24.99
N GLU A 883 -14.05 19.24 -25.81
CA GLU A 883 -14.90 19.30 -26.99
C GLU A 883 -16.37 19.44 -26.59
N ARG A 884 -16.81 18.71 -25.57
CA ARG A 884 -18.16 18.86 -25.01
C ARG A 884 -18.41 20.28 -24.51
N TYR A 885 -17.52 20.82 -23.67
CA TYR A 885 -17.65 22.20 -23.17
C TYR A 885 -17.68 23.22 -24.31
N ARG A 886 -16.88 23.01 -25.36
CA ARG A 886 -16.80 23.89 -26.52
C ARG A 886 -18.06 23.82 -27.37
N SER A 887 -18.66 22.64 -27.52
CA SER A 887 -19.95 22.46 -28.18
C SER A 887 -21.03 23.25 -27.44
N ASP A 888 -21.07 23.11 -26.11
CA ASP A 888 -22.12 23.70 -25.27
C ASP A 888 -21.98 25.23 -25.11
N HIS A 889 -20.76 25.78 -25.20
CA HIS A 889 -20.48 27.20 -24.87
C HIS A 889 -19.80 28.02 -25.97
N GLY A 890 -19.32 27.38 -27.04
CA GLY A 890 -18.62 28.05 -28.14
C GLY A 890 -17.21 28.57 -27.82
N GLU A 891 -16.69 28.35 -26.60
CA GLU A 891 -15.34 28.73 -26.17
C GLU A 891 -14.62 27.61 -25.42
N PHE A 892 -13.29 27.70 -25.27
CA PHE A 892 -12.52 26.73 -24.49
C PHE A 892 -12.71 26.94 -22.97
N PRO A 893 -12.71 25.87 -22.16
CA PRO A 893 -12.80 25.99 -20.72
C PRO A 893 -11.55 26.70 -20.16
N LYS A 894 -11.76 27.76 -19.37
CA LYS A 894 -10.67 28.53 -18.74
C LYS A 894 -10.19 27.89 -17.44
N THR A 895 -11.14 27.42 -16.62
CA THR A 895 -10.86 26.79 -15.33
C THR A 895 -11.80 25.63 -15.08
N THR A 896 -11.27 24.52 -14.56
CA THR A 896 -12.07 23.37 -14.09
C THR A 896 -11.58 22.88 -12.74
N ALA A 897 -12.44 22.18 -12.00
CA ALA A 897 -12.11 21.55 -10.73
C ALA A 897 -12.24 20.03 -10.85
N LEU A 898 -11.19 19.29 -10.49
CA LEU A 898 -11.20 17.82 -10.50
C LEU A 898 -11.00 17.26 -9.09
N VAL A 899 -11.79 16.23 -8.77
CA VAL A 899 -11.63 15.45 -7.53
C VAL A 899 -10.86 14.17 -7.86
N ILE A 900 -9.71 13.99 -7.21
CA ILE A 900 -8.82 12.84 -7.47
C ILE A 900 -8.81 11.90 -6.26
N TRP A 901 -9.19 10.64 -6.50
CA TRP A 901 -9.24 9.58 -5.51
C TRP A 901 -8.08 8.61 -5.66
N GLY A 902 -7.48 8.18 -4.55
CA GLY A 902 -6.39 7.20 -4.59
C GLY A 902 -6.82 5.89 -5.24
N THR A 903 -8.02 5.38 -4.92
CA THR A 903 -8.46 4.08 -5.44
C THR A 903 -8.79 4.12 -6.93
N SER A 904 -9.24 5.26 -7.46
CA SER A 904 -9.46 5.41 -8.91
C SER A 904 -8.14 5.17 -9.63
N ASN A 905 -7.11 5.92 -9.25
CA ASN A 905 -5.79 5.88 -9.86
C ASN A 905 -5.04 4.55 -9.64
N MET A 906 -5.28 3.86 -8.52
CA MET A 906 -4.74 2.49 -8.32
C MET A 906 -5.38 1.47 -9.25
N ARG A 907 -6.67 1.63 -9.61
CA ARG A 907 -7.39 0.70 -10.51
C ARG A 907 -7.07 0.96 -11.96
N THR A 908 -6.93 2.23 -12.36
CA THR A 908 -6.73 2.63 -13.75
C THR A 908 -5.26 2.79 -14.14
N GLY A 909 -4.37 2.84 -13.15
CA GLY A 909 -2.97 3.19 -13.39
C GLY A 909 -2.76 4.68 -13.59
N GLY A 910 -3.72 5.55 -13.26
CA GLY A 910 -3.52 7.00 -13.14
C GLY A 910 -4.36 7.89 -14.05
N ASP A 911 -5.52 7.44 -14.55
CA ASP A 911 -6.33 8.21 -15.52
C ASP A 911 -6.65 9.63 -15.06
N ASP A 912 -7.10 9.82 -13.82
CA ASP A 912 -7.43 11.17 -13.30
C ASP A 912 -6.19 12.09 -13.27
N ILE A 913 -5.02 11.54 -12.91
CA ILE A 913 -3.75 12.28 -12.92
C ILE A 913 -3.37 12.65 -14.36
N ALA A 914 -3.49 11.69 -15.28
CA ALA A 914 -3.21 11.91 -16.69
C ALA A 914 -4.15 12.95 -17.31
N GLN A 915 -5.43 12.93 -16.96
CA GLN A 915 -6.42 13.92 -17.41
C GLN A 915 -6.04 15.33 -16.95
N ALA A 916 -5.65 15.50 -15.67
CA ALA A 916 -5.17 16.79 -15.17
C ALA A 916 -3.92 17.30 -15.91
N LEU A 917 -2.94 16.41 -16.14
CA LEU A 917 -1.72 16.74 -16.89
C LEU A 917 -2.02 17.10 -18.36
N ALA A 918 -2.93 16.37 -19.01
CA ALA A 918 -3.36 16.64 -20.37
C ALA A 918 -4.08 17.99 -20.48
N LEU A 919 -5.00 18.33 -19.57
CA LEU A 919 -5.68 19.63 -19.53
C LEU A 919 -4.67 20.80 -19.42
N TRP A 920 -3.66 20.65 -18.57
CA TRP A 920 -2.54 21.60 -18.42
C TRP A 920 -1.60 21.67 -19.63
N GLY A 921 -1.60 20.64 -20.48
CA GLY A 921 -0.70 20.52 -21.61
C GLY A 921 0.71 20.08 -21.21
N CYS A 922 0.80 19.08 -20.31
CA CYS A 922 2.04 18.50 -19.83
C CYS A 922 2.02 16.97 -19.99
N GLU A 923 3.10 16.40 -20.52
CA GLU A 923 3.27 14.95 -20.68
C GLU A 923 4.19 14.40 -19.58
N PRO A 924 3.86 13.28 -18.89
CA PRO A 924 4.78 12.64 -17.97
C PRO A 924 6.02 12.07 -18.68
N VAL A 925 7.15 12.03 -17.98
CA VAL A 925 8.39 11.39 -18.45
C VAL A 925 8.63 10.12 -17.64
N TRP A 926 8.76 9.00 -18.34
CA TRP A 926 9.04 7.70 -17.75
C TRP A 926 10.51 7.30 -17.91
N GLU A 927 11.07 6.71 -16.86
CA GLU A 927 12.35 6.02 -16.94
C GLU A 927 12.19 4.71 -17.73
N PRO A 928 13.00 4.45 -18.78
CA PRO A 928 12.71 3.40 -19.76
C PRO A 928 12.65 1.95 -19.22
N VAL A 929 13.33 1.65 -18.12
CA VAL A 929 13.51 0.27 -17.63
C VAL A 929 12.51 -0.06 -16.53
N SER A 930 12.33 0.86 -15.59
CA SER A 930 11.49 0.72 -14.41
C SER A 930 10.06 1.21 -14.64
N GLY A 931 9.82 1.99 -15.70
CA GLY A 931 8.53 2.63 -15.96
C GLY A 931 8.14 3.68 -14.92
N ARG A 932 9.07 4.13 -14.08
CA ARG A 932 8.81 5.16 -13.07
C ARG A 932 8.64 6.52 -13.71
N VAL A 933 7.70 7.30 -13.22
CA VAL A 933 7.55 8.71 -13.58
C VAL A 933 8.65 9.49 -12.87
N VAL A 934 9.55 10.08 -13.66
CA VAL A 934 10.74 10.79 -13.17
C VAL A 934 10.66 12.30 -13.39
N ASP A 935 9.94 12.73 -14.43
CA ASP A 935 9.72 14.15 -14.74
C ASP A 935 8.44 14.38 -15.54
N PHE A 936 8.25 15.59 -16.06
CA PHE A 936 7.24 15.95 -17.05
C PHE A 936 7.81 16.92 -18.08
N GLU A 937 7.23 16.91 -19.27
CA GLU A 937 7.54 17.85 -20.36
C GLU A 937 6.35 18.78 -20.59
N ILE A 938 6.61 20.08 -20.70
CA ILE A 938 5.59 21.07 -21.07
C ILE A 938 5.48 21.11 -22.59
N MET A 939 4.29 20.79 -23.11
CA MET A 939 4.03 20.86 -24.54
C MET A 939 3.95 22.33 -25.01
N PRO A 940 4.62 22.70 -26.12
CA PRO A 940 4.44 24.01 -26.74
C PRO A 940 2.99 24.22 -27.20
N LEU A 941 2.46 25.45 -27.13
CA LEU A 941 1.10 25.76 -27.57
C LEU A 941 0.82 25.35 -29.03
N SER A 942 1.83 25.40 -29.90
CA SER A 942 1.71 24.96 -31.30
C SER A 942 1.51 23.45 -31.46
N VAL A 943 1.97 22.66 -30.48
CA VAL A 943 1.73 21.21 -30.42
C VAL A 943 0.42 20.92 -29.72
N LEU A 944 0.12 21.66 -28.64
CA LEU A 944 -1.12 21.50 -27.86
C LEU A 944 -2.36 21.84 -28.69
N GLY A 945 -2.27 22.80 -29.63
CA GLY A 945 -3.35 23.13 -30.57
C GLY A 945 -4.53 23.89 -29.96
N ARG A 946 -4.47 24.22 -28.66
CA ARG A 946 -5.52 24.90 -27.89
C ARG A 946 -4.91 25.69 -26.72
N PRO A 947 -5.68 26.56 -26.03
CA PRO A 947 -5.30 27.08 -24.73
C PRO A 947 -5.04 25.97 -23.71
N ARG A 948 -4.18 26.26 -22.74
CA ARG A 948 -4.09 25.48 -21.50
C ARG A 948 -5.39 25.64 -20.72
N VAL A 949 -5.70 24.72 -19.81
CA VAL A 949 -6.84 24.86 -18.88
C VAL A 949 -6.29 25.04 -17.47
N ASP A 950 -6.78 26.01 -16.69
CA ASP A 950 -6.45 26.08 -15.27
C ASP A 950 -7.21 24.99 -14.52
N VAL A 951 -6.51 24.20 -13.70
CA VAL A 951 -7.09 23.02 -13.05
C VAL A 951 -6.89 23.13 -11.56
N VAL A 952 -7.98 23.12 -10.80
CA VAL A 952 -7.97 23.07 -9.34
C VAL A 952 -8.24 21.62 -8.91
N LEU A 953 -7.28 21.02 -8.22
CA LEU A 953 -7.34 19.64 -7.76
C LEU A 953 -7.76 19.57 -6.30
N ARG A 954 -8.82 18.79 -6.03
CA ARG A 954 -9.15 18.27 -4.70
C ARG A 954 -8.74 16.81 -4.62
N VAL A 955 -7.62 16.52 -3.94
CA VAL A 955 -7.16 15.16 -3.73
C VAL A 955 -7.65 14.61 -2.38
N SER A 956 -8.06 13.35 -2.34
CA SER A 956 -8.43 12.66 -1.10
C SER A 956 -7.25 12.53 -0.12
N GLY A 957 -7.51 12.40 1.20
CA GLY A 957 -6.45 12.16 2.19
C GLY A 957 -5.67 10.87 1.94
N MET A 958 -6.34 9.83 1.46
CA MET A 958 -5.69 8.58 1.04
C MET A 958 -4.76 8.77 -0.17
N PHE A 959 -5.13 9.63 -1.14
CA PHE A 959 -4.28 9.96 -2.27
C PHE A 959 -2.99 10.64 -1.79
N ARG A 960 -3.11 11.65 -0.92
CA ARG A 960 -1.97 12.34 -0.29
C ARG A 960 -1.00 11.34 0.37
N ASP A 961 -1.56 10.35 1.05
CA ASP A 961 -0.79 9.38 1.83
C ASP A 961 -0.04 8.39 0.93
N SER A 962 -0.69 7.92 -0.15
CA SER A 962 -0.13 6.90 -1.04
C SER A 962 0.72 7.44 -2.19
N PHE A 963 0.45 8.65 -2.68
CA PHE A 963 1.02 9.19 -3.91
C PHE A 963 1.89 10.44 -3.67
N GLY A 964 2.90 10.31 -2.81
CA GLY A 964 3.75 11.44 -2.40
C GLY A 964 4.49 12.13 -3.55
N ASP A 965 5.11 11.35 -4.44
CA ASP A 965 5.86 11.91 -5.56
C ASP A 965 4.94 12.54 -6.62
N VAL A 966 3.76 11.94 -6.84
CA VAL A 966 2.74 12.52 -7.71
C VAL A 966 2.18 13.81 -7.13
N MET A 967 1.98 13.91 -5.81
CA MET A 967 1.60 15.17 -5.16
C MET A 967 2.63 16.28 -5.43
N ARG A 968 3.93 15.93 -5.37
CA ARG A 968 5.01 16.86 -5.71
C ARG A 968 4.92 17.28 -7.18
N LEU A 969 4.73 16.32 -8.10
CA LEU A 969 4.52 16.56 -9.53
C LEU A 969 3.35 17.53 -9.78
N LEU A 970 2.15 17.18 -9.31
CA LEU A 970 0.92 17.96 -9.46
C LEU A 970 1.03 19.36 -8.84
N SER A 971 1.81 19.53 -7.77
CA SER A 971 2.05 20.84 -7.16
C SER A 971 3.09 21.71 -7.89
N THR A 972 3.92 21.08 -8.75
CA THR A 972 5.02 21.75 -9.47
C THR A 972 4.58 22.22 -10.84
N VAL A 973 3.79 21.42 -11.56
CA VAL A 973 3.26 21.74 -12.90
C VAL A 973 2.63 23.14 -12.99
N PRO A 974 1.60 23.50 -12.18
CA PRO A 974 0.94 24.79 -12.31
C PRO A 974 1.88 25.97 -12.04
N LYS A 975 2.89 25.82 -11.17
CA LYS A 975 3.91 26.84 -10.90
C LYS A 975 4.76 27.12 -12.13
N ARG A 976 5.22 26.05 -12.80
CA ARG A 976 6.01 26.17 -14.03
C ARG A 976 5.18 26.79 -15.15
N LEU A 977 3.93 26.39 -15.29
CA LEU A 977 3.02 26.93 -16.31
C LEU A 977 2.71 28.42 -16.09
N ALA A 978 2.53 28.85 -14.84
CA ALA A 978 2.26 30.25 -14.53
C ALA A 978 3.43 31.19 -14.90
N GLU A 979 4.67 30.71 -14.81
CA GLU A 979 5.87 31.48 -15.10
C GLU A 979 6.19 31.58 -16.61
N LEU A 980 5.57 30.76 -17.46
CA LEU A 980 5.78 30.78 -18.90
C LEU A 980 5.43 32.14 -19.51
N ASP A 981 6.23 32.59 -20.46
CA ASP A 981 5.95 33.78 -21.27
C ASP A 981 4.98 33.44 -22.40
N GLU A 982 3.74 33.14 -22.03
CA GLU A 982 2.63 32.84 -22.93
C GLU A 982 1.52 33.90 -22.79
N PRO A 983 0.75 34.21 -23.85
CA PRO A 983 -0.39 35.10 -23.76
C PRO A 983 -1.43 34.60 -22.75
N GLU A 984 -2.02 35.49 -21.94
CA GLU A 984 -2.98 35.13 -20.89
C GLU A 984 -4.21 34.38 -21.43
N GLU A 985 -4.66 34.70 -22.65
CA GLU A 985 -5.78 34.00 -23.31
C GLU A 985 -5.44 32.55 -23.69
N MET A 986 -4.17 32.25 -23.95
CA MET A 986 -3.68 30.91 -24.27
C MET A 986 -3.17 30.15 -23.04
N ASN A 987 -2.95 30.85 -21.93
CA ASN A 987 -2.52 30.29 -20.66
C ASN A 987 -3.37 30.85 -19.49
N PRO A 988 -4.59 30.32 -19.31
CA PRO A 988 -5.45 30.63 -18.17
C PRO A 988 -4.80 30.40 -16.79
N VAL A 989 -3.85 29.47 -16.66
CA VAL A 989 -3.10 29.25 -15.41
C VAL A 989 -2.31 30.51 -15.04
N ARG A 990 -1.60 31.09 -16.01
CA ARG A 990 -0.87 32.35 -15.84
C ARG A 990 -1.82 33.52 -15.60
N ALA A 991 -2.91 33.62 -16.34
CA ALA A 991 -3.91 34.67 -16.17
C ALA A 991 -4.47 34.69 -14.73
N ALA A 992 -4.86 33.52 -14.23
CA ALA A 992 -5.37 33.35 -12.87
C ALA A 992 -4.28 33.67 -11.81
N TRP A 993 -3.05 33.21 -12.01
CA TRP A 993 -1.92 33.51 -11.13
C TRP A 993 -1.64 35.02 -11.01
N LEU A 994 -1.63 35.75 -12.13
CA LEU A 994 -1.43 37.22 -12.13
C LEU A 994 -2.59 37.96 -11.45
N LEU A 995 -3.82 37.50 -11.69
CA LEU A 995 -5.02 38.06 -11.05
C LEU A 995 -5.00 37.84 -9.53
N ASP A 996 -4.68 36.63 -9.09
CA ASP A 996 -4.60 36.26 -7.67
C ASP A 996 -3.51 37.02 -6.94
N GLN A 997 -2.35 37.22 -7.56
CA GLN A 997 -1.30 38.06 -6.96
C GLN A 997 -1.79 39.47 -6.67
N LYS A 998 -2.46 40.10 -7.64
CA LYS A 998 -3.02 41.45 -7.47
C LYS A 998 -4.06 41.45 -6.34
N ARG A 999 -4.94 40.45 -6.32
CA ARG A 999 -5.96 40.27 -5.27
C ARG A 999 -5.34 40.11 -3.88
N PHE A 1000 -4.33 39.24 -3.72
CA PHE A 1000 -3.68 39.01 -2.43
C PHE A 1000 -2.86 40.22 -1.96
N GLN A 1001 -2.17 40.92 -2.87
CA GLN A 1001 -1.48 42.17 -2.53
C GLN A 1001 -2.47 43.25 -2.08
N ALA A 1002 -3.61 43.38 -2.77
CA ALA A 1002 -4.67 44.32 -2.37
C ALA A 1002 -5.26 43.97 -0.99
N SER A 1003 -5.29 42.69 -0.61
CA SER A 1003 -5.71 42.23 0.73
C SER A 1003 -4.65 42.37 1.83
N GLY A 1004 -3.49 42.96 1.54
CA GLY A 1004 -2.44 43.25 2.53
C GLY A 1004 -1.34 42.19 2.67
N ASN A 1005 -1.29 41.18 1.79
CA ASN A 1005 -0.18 40.21 1.77
C ASN A 1005 1.09 40.84 1.17
N SER A 1006 2.27 40.43 1.65
CA SER A 1006 3.54 40.80 1.02
C SER A 1006 3.59 40.27 -0.43
N LYS A 1007 4.36 40.93 -1.30
CA LYS A 1007 4.53 40.50 -2.70
C LYS A 1007 4.97 39.03 -2.81
N GLU A 1008 5.85 38.60 -1.92
CA GLU A 1008 6.35 37.21 -1.85
C GLU A 1008 5.25 36.23 -1.43
N ASN A 1009 4.49 36.54 -0.37
CA ASN A 1009 3.37 35.70 0.07
C ASN A 1009 2.25 35.65 -0.96
N ALA A 1010 1.93 36.79 -1.59
CA ALA A 1010 0.92 36.86 -2.64
C ALA A 1010 1.30 36.00 -3.86
N LYS A 1011 2.57 36.00 -4.28
CA LYS A 1011 3.08 35.08 -5.32
C LYS A 1011 2.89 33.62 -4.90
N ARG A 1012 3.33 33.26 -3.69
CA ARG A 1012 3.23 31.89 -3.17
C ARG A 1012 1.78 31.40 -3.05
N LEU A 1013 0.85 32.25 -2.64
CA LEU A 1013 -0.58 31.89 -2.52
C LEU A 1013 -1.25 31.74 -3.88
N ALA A 1014 -0.91 32.59 -4.85
CA ALA A 1014 -1.46 32.55 -6.20
C ALA A 1014 -1.10 31.26 -6.96
N GLU A 1015 -0.01 30.58 -6.58
CA GLU A 1015 0.48 29.33 -7.18
C GLU A 1015 -0.30 28.07 -6.75
N LEU A 1016 -1.18 28.17 -5.75
CA LEU A 1016 -1.83 27.01 -5.16
C LEU A 1016 -2.97 26.48 -6.04
N ARG A 1017 -2.88 25.21 -6.44
CA ARG A 1017 -3.91 24.50 -7.22
C ARG A 1017 -4.26 23.11 -6.69
N VAL A 1018 -3.51 22.58 -5.73
CA VAL A 1018 -3.70 21.22 -5.21
C VAL A 1018 -4.07 21.28 -3.73
N PHE A 1019 -5.24 20.76 -3.38
CA PHE A 1019 -5.82 20.82 -2.04
C PHE A 1019 -6.19 19.43 -1.53
N SER A 1020 -6.02 19.16 -0.23
CA SER A 1020 -6.33 17.88 0.39
C SER A 1020 -6.94 18.06 1.79
N SER A 1021 -7.41 16.96 2.39
CA SER A 1021 -7.72 16.91 3.82
C SER A 1021 -6.47 17.24 4.65
N GLY A 1022 -6.67 17.76 5.87
CA GLY A 1022 -5.57 18.06 6.80
C GLY A 1022 -4.71 16.81 7.11
N PRO A 1023 -3.40 16.93 7.36
CA PRO A 1023 -2.54 15.78 7.67
C PRO A 1023 -3.10 14.94 8.83
N GLY A 1024 -3.11 13.61 8.69
CA GLY A 1024 -3.69 12.69 9.67
C GLY A 1024 -5.23 12.64 9.72
N ALA A 1025 -5.91 13.41 8.87
CA ALA A 1025 -7.37 13.42 8.69
C ALA A 1025 -7.79 12.94 7.30
N TYR A 1026 -9.05 12.48 7.20
CA TYR A 1026 -9.64 11.82 6.03
C TYR A 1026 -11.11 12.27 5.87
N GLY A 1027 -11.66 12.19 4.65
CA GLY A 1027 -13.04 12.60 4.35
C GLY A 1027 -13.20 14.04 3.87
N THR A 1028 -14.44 14.42 3.58
CA THR A 1028 -14.85 15.75 3.07
C THR A 1028 -15.62 16.60 4.09
N GLY A 1029 -15.90 16.05 5.27
CA GLY A 1029 -16.49 16.71 6.43
C GLY A 1029 -16.11 15.90 7.66
#